data_AF-A0A9D2HWF4-F1
#
_entry.id   AF-A0A9D2HWF4-F1
#
_cell.length_a   1.000
_cell.length_b   1.000
_cell.length_c   1.000
_cell.angle_alpha   90.00
_cell.angle_beta   90.00
_cell.angle_gamma   90.00
#
_symmetry.space_group_name_H-M   'P 1'
#
loop_
_entity.id
_entity.type
_entity.pdbx_description
1 polymer ?
#
loop_
_entity_poly.entity_id
_entity_poly.type
_entity_poly.pdbx_seq_one_letter_code
_entity_poly.pdbx_strand_id
1 'polypeptide(L)'
;MNFDQSYNRHEFVSFLRQDFLPEDDFIQEETPVAFPIQTQYCYEVTRLGSSKSLDLDVYEIRHHSKSDARVGMSKEAFRLLYAEGKQCALVIFVPEDSTDNYRFSFIEITLHQDEDSSRVKKTYSNPRRYSYYLGKGIACYTPNKYLNETGRVTSIEDLRNRFSVEVLTKSFYQELSDWYAWVVKIIRFPNKLNDPADDDKFNAESTIRLVTRLIFVWFLKQKNLIPNEFFDRDYIKDNLLEDFNPEYNPSLFYNAGESKYYKAILQNLFFAMLNSPITKEGETELSERHFRKNRGDYDNNKLMRYESLFTDPQLFVNLANRTVPFLNGGLFDCLDDKDADNYIDGFSDRKEVQESLFVPDYIFFAKEVIVDLSHWYEDKKKKKVKVSGILNILKRYNFTIEENTPFDQEVSLDPELLGKVFENLLASYNPETQTTARKQTGSFYTPREIVQYMVDESLVAHLKRTVGEDLEPEYRKLVAYTDEESNLTDEQKHQIMEAIYNCKVLDPACGSGAFPVGMLQQMVHILNRIDPTNDNWKKMLIDNAVKESRNAFQADTDEERNARLKDIEDSFNESLNNPDYARKLYLIENCIYGVDIQSIAIQISKLRFFISLVVDQLTNNDPVKNFGIRPLPNLEAKFVAANTLIPLTKNEGELGRTPAVIAIENNLKEANHKIFRAKSVKTKRRWKDRLKELRKELATQLANDGFLSADAANQLASWDMFDQNASASFFDAEWMFGVKEGFDIVIGNPPYIQLQANNGELADLYCDYGYKTFIRTGDIYCLFYERGWQVLKKDGCLCFITSNKWMRANYGEKTRSFFAKYTNPQILIDFSGIDIFKSATVVTNILLFTRSKNQGCTFCVAANNQQKKCINNLYAFVYKNRYIQNLSTSEGWIILTPSELAIKQKIIKAGTPLKDWNIQIYRGILTGYNDAFIISTEKRDEILINCKTTDEYTRTLKLIQPILRGKDIRKYGYDWAGLWIINVHNGIKGKLEGIHIEDYPAIKNYLDKYIEKLSKRLDQGDTPYNLRNCAYLTDFSKPKVIYPETTKGARFAYDETGIYIDKTCFMLISDSALYLQKTLSSKLFEVAYNKMFSSVELVNHTYQYNKHA
;
A
#
# COMPACT_ATOMS: atom_id res chain seq x y z
N MET A 1 -9.05 -36.43 -3.28
CA MET A 1 -9.77 -36.16 -4.54
C MET A 1 -8.78 -35.73 -5.62
N ASN A 2 -8.96 -36.12 -6.88
CA ASN A 2 -8.12 -35.57 -7.96
C ASN A 2 -8.77 -34.32 -8.56
N PHE A 3 -8.20 -33.15 -8.29
CA PHE A 3 -8.78 -31.85 -8.65
C PHE A 3 -8.56 -31.41 -10.10
N ASP A 4 -7.82 -32.19 -10.89
CA ASP A 4 -7.58 -31.95 -12.33
C ASP A 4 -8.55 -32.72 -13.26
N GLN A 5 -9.53 -33.42 -12.68
CA GLN A 5 -10.54 -34.20 -13.40
C GLN A 5 -11.91 -33.52 -13.36
N SER A 6 -12.84 -34.03 -14.17
CA SER A 6 -14.25 -33.63 -14.14
C SER A 6 -14.88 -33.93 -12.77
N TYR A 7 -15.84 -33.11 -12.35
CA TYR A 7 -16.56 -33.29 -11.09
C TYR A 7 -17.26 -34.65 -11.01
N ASN A 8 -17.01 -35.37 -9.91
CA ASN A 8 -17.73 -36.60 -9.56
C ASN A 8 -18.24 -36.49 -8.11
N ARG A 9 -19.58 -36.54 -7.93
CA ARG A 9 -20.21 -36.43 -6.61
C ARG A 9 -19.74 -37.52 -5.62
N HIS A 10 -19.63 -38.77 -6.08
CA HIS A 10 -19.23 -39.87 -5.20
C HIS A 10 -17.79 -39.70 -4.70
N GLU A 11 -16.87 -39.32 -5.58
CA GLU A 11 -15.48 -39.04 -5.19
C GLU A 11 -15.38 -37.83 -4.24
N PHE A 12 -16.17 -36.79 -4.50
CA PHE A 12 -16.20 -35.60 -3.65
C PHE A 12 -16.73 -35.91 -2.24
N VAL A 13 -17.85 -36.64 -2.13
CA VAL A 13 -18.40 -37.06 -0.84
C VAL A 13 -17.42 -38.00 -0.11
N SER A 14 -16.76 -38.91 -0.83
CA SER A 14 -15.71 -39.76 -0.25
C SER A 14 -14.55 -38.95 0.31
N PHE A 15 -14.07 -37.96 -0.44
CA PHE A 15 -13.02 -37.03 -0.02
C PHE A 15 -13.41 -36.26 1.24
N LEU A 16 -14.64 -35.72 1.29
CA LEU A 16 -15.14 -35.02 2.47
C LEU A 16 -15.10 -35.91 3.71
N ARG A 17 -15.53 -37.17 3.60
CA ARG A 17 -15.62 -38.11 4.71
C ARG A 17 -14.26 -38.68 5.13
N GLN A 18 -13.38 -38.99 4.18
CA GLN A 18 -12.16 -39.77 4.43
C GLN A 18 -10.90 -38.92 4.58
N ASP A 19 -10.83 -37.78 3.92
CA ASP A 19 -9.56 -37.04 3.79
C ASP A 19 -9.66 -35.60 4.30
N PHE A 20 -10.84 -34.97 4.17
CA PHE A 20 -10.98 -33.52 4.37
C PHE A 20 -11.63 -33.11 5.68
N LEU A 21 -12.87 -33.51 5.97
CA LEU A 21 -13.57 -33.09 7.19
C LEU A 21 -13.08 -33.91 8.41
N PRO A 22 -13.37 -33.42 9.65
CA PRO A 22 -13.00 -34.15 10.86
C PRO A 22 -13.50 -35.61 10.84
N GLU A 23 -12.72 -36.49 11.46
CA GLU A 23 -13.01 -37.92 11.51
C GLU A 23 -14.36 -38.19 12.19
N ASP A 24 -15.18 -39.07 11.60
CA ASP A 24 -16.52 -39.45 12.04
C ASP A 24 -17.53 -38.30 12.25
N ASP A 25 -17.27 -37.09 11.73
CA ASP A 25 -18.11 -35.91 11.95
C ASP A 25 -19.08 -35.60 10.80
N PHE A 26 -18.75 -35.99 9.56
CA PHE A 26 -19.59 -35.71 8.40
C PHE A 26 -20.70 -36.75 8.24
N ILE A 27 -21.95 -36.33 8.44
CA ILE A 27 -23.14 -37.14 8.22
C ILE A 27 -23.63 -36.87 6.79
N GLN A 28 -23.45 -37.85 5.90
CA GLN A 28 -23.95 -37.78 4.52
C GLN A 28 -25.48 -37.82 4.53
N GLU A 29 -26.10 -36.85 3.86
CA GLU A 29 -27.54 -36.76 3.70
C GLU A 29 -27.82 -36.08 2.36
N GLU A 30 -28.22 -36.84 1.34
CA GLU A 30 -28.54 -36.33 0.01
C GLU A 30 -30.02 -35.93 -0.07
N THR A 31 -30.29 -34.65 0.16
CA THR A 31 -31.66 -34.10 0.22
C THR A 31 -31.78 -32.88 -0.69
N PRO A 32 -32.77 -32.85 -1.61
CA PRO A 32 -33.07 -31.65 -2.38
C PRO A 32 -33.49 -30.50 -1.46
N VAL A 33 -33.01 -29.29 -1.73
CA VAL A 33 -33.35 -28.08 -0.98
C VAL A 33 -34.05 -27.10 -1.92
N ALA A 34 -35.22 -26.61 -1.52
CA ALA A 34 -35.95 -25.62 -2.30
C ALA A 34 -35.29 -24.25 -2.17
N PHE A 35 -35.15 -23.52 -3.28
CA PHE A 35 -34.78 -22.11 -3.19
C PHE A 35 -35.92 -21.31 -2.55
N PRO A 36 -35.62 -20.40 -1.60
CA PRO A 36 -36.64 -19.59 -0.95
C PRO A 36 -37.31 -18.58 -1.90
N ILE A 37 -36.69 -18.27 -3.05
CA ILE A 37 -37.12 -17.25 -4.03
C ILE A 37 -36.73 -17.72 -5.44
N GLN A 38 -37.38 -17.20 -6.49
CA GLN A 38 -36.98 -17.40 -7.89
C GLN A 38 -35.51 -16.99 -8.11
N THR A 39 -34.74 -17.92 -8.67
CA THR A 39 -33.33 -17.76 -9.02
C THR A 39 -33.18 -17.44 -10.51
N GLN A 40 -32.12 -16.70 -10.84
CA GLN A 40 -31.73 -16.35 -12.21
C GLN A 40 -30.65 -17.30 -12.75
N TYR A 41 -29.76 -17.80 -11.88
CA TYR A 41 -28.59 -18.59 -12.31
C TYR A 41 -28.63 -20.05 -11.87
N CYS A 42 -28.93 -20.31 -10.60
CA CYS A 42 -28.97 -21.65 -10.03
C CYS A 42 -30.36 -22.28 -10.21
N TYR A 43 -30.43 -23.58 -10.50
CA TYR A 43 -31.72 -24.26 -10.73
C TYR A 43 -31.94 -25.49 -9.86
N GLU A 44 -30.87 -26.07 -9.31
CA GLU A 44 -30.95 -27.26 -8.45
C GLU A 44 -29.99 -27.13 -7.28
N VAL A 45 -30.46 -27.46 -6.08
CA VAL A 45 -29.65 -27.53 -4.86
C VAL A 45 -29.88 -28.88 -4.20
N THR A 46 -28.80 -29.58 -3.92
CA THR A 46 -28.79 -30.81 -3.12
C THR A 46 -27.90 -30.59 -1.92
N ARG A 47 -28.44 -30.69 -0.71
CA ARG A 47 -27.62 -30.84 0.49
C ARG A 47 -26.98 -32.23 0.42
N LEU A 48 -25.66 -32.30 0.58
CA LEU A 48 -24.88 -33.55 0.53
C LEU A 48 -24.61 -34.12 1.94
N GLY A 49 -24.71 -33.27 2.96
CA GLY A 49 -24.54 -33.66 4.35
C GLY A 49 -24.19 -32.47 5.25
N SER A 50 -23.87 -32.78 6.51
CA SER A 50 -23.51 -31.78 7.53
C SER A 50 -22.40 -32.27 8.44
N SER A 51 -21.62 -31.33 8.98
CA SER A 51 -20.56 -31.52 9.96
C SER A 51 -20.97 -30.81 11.25
N LYS A 52 -21.13 -31.59 12.33
CA LYS A 52 -21.67 -31.07 13.60
C LYS A 52 -20.60 -30.30 14.38
N SER A 53 -19.37 -30.77 14.38
CA SER A 53 -18.26 -30.12 15.09
C SER A 53 -17.92 -28.73 14.54
N LEU A 54 -18.21 -28.49 13.25
CA LEU A 54 -17.95 -27.23 12.57
C LEU A 54 -19.20 -26.36 12.38
N ASP A 55 -20.40 -26.85 12.74
CA ASP A 55 -21.71 -26.26 12.37
C ASP A 55 -21.78 -25.86 10.89
N LEU A 56 -21.46 -26.83 10.03
CA LEU A 56 -21.17 -26.62 8.62
C LEU A 56 -22.02 -27.55 7.76
N ASP A 57 -22.77 -26.99 6.82
CA ASP A 57 -23.52 -27.75 5.83
C ASP A 57 -22.74 -27.81 4.49
N VAL A 58 -22.97 -28.87 3.72
CA VAL A 58 -22.36 -29.06 2.40
C VAL A 58 -23.46 -29.13 1.34
N TYR A 59 -23.37 -28.28 0.31
CA TYR A 59 -24.34 -28.20 -0.78
C TYR A 59 -23.69 -28.43 -2.15
N GLU A 60 -24.37 -29.15 -3.03
CA GLU A 60 -24.15 -29.12 -4.48
C GLU A 60 -25.21 -28.19 -5.10
N ILE A 61 -24.76 -27.20 -5.88
CA ILE A 61 -25.62 -26.27 -6.60
C ILE A 61 -25.33 -26.39 -8.09
N ARG A 62 -26.37 -26.65 -8.89
CA ARG A 62 -26.28 -26.66 -10.35
C ARG A 62 -26.81 -25.36 -10.94
N HIS A 63 -26.15 -24.87 -12.00
CA HIS A 63 -26.45 -23.57 -12.59
C HIS A 63 -26.39 -23.57 -14.12
N HIS A 64 -27.17 -22.67 -14.74
CA HIS A 64 -27.22 -22.47 -16.19
C HIS A 64 -26.23 -21.40 -16.70
N SER A 65 -25.44 -20.80 -15.80
CA SER A 65 -24.53 -19.70 -16.15
C SER A 65 -23.47 -20.12 -17.18
N LYS A 66 -23.50 -19.49 -18.36
CA LYS A 66 -22.55 -19.71 -19.47
C LYS A 66 -21.37 -18.74 -19.47
N SER A 67 -21.47 -17.62 -18.75
CA SER A 67 -20.53 -16.50 -18.79
C SER A 67 -19.87 -16.22 -17.43
N ASP A 68 -19.72 -17.26 -16.58
CA ASP A 68 -19.18 -17.14 -15.21
C ASP A 68 -19.83 -16.00 -14.42
N ALA A 69 -21.17 -16.05 -14.27
CA ALA A 69 -21.98 -15.09 -13.49
C ALA A 69 -21.73 -15.22 -11.97
N ARG A 70 -20.46 -15.04 -11.62
CA ARG A 70 -19.82 -15.45 -10.40
C ARG A 70 -20.44 -14.80 -9.17
N VAL A 71 -20.72 -13.50 -9.26
CA VAL A 71 -21.34 -12.69 -8.19
C VAL A 71 -22.84 -13.00 -8.04
N GLY A 72 -23.54 -13.19 -9.16
CA GLY A 72 -24.97 -13.54 -9.14
C GLY A 72 -25.24 -14.88 -8.46
N MET A 73 -24.42 -15.89 -8.77
CA MET A 73 -24.46 -17.20 -8.10
C MET A 73 -24.09 -17.13 -6.62
N SER A 74 -23.11 -16.30 -6.24
CA SER A 74 -22.79 -16.05 -4.82
C SER A 74 -24.02 -15.54 -4.07
N LYS A 75 -24.72 -14.56 -4.63
CA LYS A 75 -25.91 -13.95 -4.02
C LYS A 75 -27.00 -14.98 -3.76
N GLU A 76 -27.29 -15.82 -4.75
CA GLU A 76 -28.29 -16.90 -4.60
C GLU A 76 -27.89 -17.90 -3.51
N ALA A 77 -26.60 -18.28 -3.44
CA ALA A 77 -26.10 -19.15 -2.38
C ALA A 77 -26.13 -18.48 -0.98
N PHE A 78 -25.85 -17.18 -0.87
CA PHE A 78 -25.97 -16.45 0.40
C PHE A 78 -27.43 -16.37 0.87
N ARG A 79 -28.39 -16.18 -0.04
CA ARG A 79 -29.83 -16.19 0.27
C ARG A 79 -30.29 -17.56 0.75
N LEU A 80 -29.80 -18.63 0.12
CA LEU A 80 -30.02 -20.00 0.60
C LEU A 80 -29.51 -20.17 2.03
N LEU A 81 -28.26 -19.78 2.29
CA LEU A 81 -27.64 -19.90 3.62
C LEU A 81 -28.39 -19.10 4.69
N TYR A 82 -28.85 -17.89 4.34
CA TYR A 82 -29.67 -17.04 5.19
C TYR A 82 -31.03 -17.67 5.50
N ALA A 83 -31.71 -18.25 4.50
CA ALA A 83 -33.01 -18.91 4.68
C ALA A 83 -32.91 -20.15 5.58
N GLU A 84 -31.83 -20.93 5.44
CA GLU A 84 -31.53 -22.09 6.28
C GLU A 84 -31.05 -21.70 7.69
N GLY A 85 -30.81 -20.41 7.95
CA GLY A 85 -30.36 -19.90 9.26
C GLY A 85 -28.93 -20.30 9.61
N LYS A 86 -28.11 -20.61 8.60
CA LYS A 86 -26.72 -21.05 8.75
C LYS A 86 -25.75 -19.88 8.60
N GLN A 87 -24.63 -19.93 9.31
CA GLN A 87 -23.59 -18.89 9.22
C GLN A 87 -22.47 -19.24 8.23
N CYS A 88 -22.25 -20.53 7.97
CA CYS A 88 -21.25 -20.96 7.00
C CYS A 88 -21.66 -22.27 6.28
N ALA A 89 -21.12 -22.47 5.07
CA ALA A 89 -21.30 -23.69 4.29
C ALA A 89 -20.13 -23.95 3.34
N LEU A 90 -19.97 -25.22 2.96
CA LEU A 90 -19.21 -25.60 1.77
C LEU A 90 -20.18 -25.81 0.62
N VAL A 91 -19.86 -25.22 -0.53
CA VAL A 91 -20.72 -25.27 -1.71
C VAL A 91 -19.91 -25.67 -2.91
N ILE A 92 -20.39 -26.67 -3.66
CA ILE A 92 -19.84 -27.02 -4.97
C ILE A 92 -20.79 -26.55 -6.06
N PHE A 93 -20.32 -25.65 -6.92
CA PHE A 93 -21.07 -25.14 -8.06
C PHE A 93 -20.69 -25.92 -9.31
N VAL A 94 -21.69 -26.52 -9.95
CA VAL A 94 -21.54 -27.38 -11.11
C VAL A 94 -22.34 -26.80 -12.29
N PRO A 95 -21.70 -26.51 -13.43
CA PRO A 95 -22.41 -26.05 -14.61
C PRO A 95 -23.37 -27.12 -15.17
N GLU A 96 -24.50 -26.71 -15.72
CA GLU A 96 -25.44 -27.62 -16.41
C GLU A 96 -24.78 -28.30 -17.61
N ASP A 97 -24.08 -27.51 -18.43
CA ASP A 97 -23.59 -27.93 -19.74
C ASP A 97 -22.30 -28.77 -19.67
N SER A 98 -21.59 -28.77 -18.53
CA SER A 98 -20.32 -29.49 -18.38
C SER A 98 -19.93 -29.68 -16.92
N THR A 99 -19.48 -30.90 -16.59
CA THR A 99 -18.83 -31.20 -15.31
C THR A 99 -17.31 -31.10 -15.39
N ASP A 100 -16.72 -30.76 -16.54
CA ASP A 100 -15.26 -30.72 -16.69
C ASP A 100 -14.61 -29.67 -15.82
N ASN A 101 -15.30 -28.55 -15.58
CA ASN A 101 -14.85 -27.45 -14.72
C ASN A 101 -15.95 -27.11 -13.70
N TYR A 102 -15.57 -26.87 -12.46
CA TYR A 102 -16.48 -26.62 -11.35
C TYR A 102 -15.82 -25.72 -10.28
N ARG A 103 -16.62 -25.18 -9.36
CA ARG A 103 -16.10 -24.34 -8.26
C ARG A 103 -16.37 -25.00 -6.92
N PHE A 104 -15.35 -25.08 -6.07
CA PHE A 104 -15.49 -25.50 -4.67
C PHE A 104 -15.31 -24.30 -3.76
N SER A 105 -16.34 -23.97 -2.99
CA SER A 105 -16.46 -22.70 -2.28
C SER A 105 -16.70 -22.90 -0.79
N PHE A 106 -16.08 -22.04 0.03
CA PHE A 106 -16.44 -21.80 1.42
C PHE A 106 -17.19 -20.46 1.51
N ILE A 107 -18.39 -20.48 2.08
CA ILE A 107 -19.33 -19.36 2.15
C ILE A 107 -19.58 -19.02 3.62
N GLU A 108 -19.54 -17.74 3.98
CA GLU A 108 -19.74 -17.25 5.35
C GLU A 108 -20.59 -15.96 5.37
N ILE A 109 -21.56 -15.89 6.29
CA ILE A 109 -22.39 -14.71 6.57
C ILE A 109 -22.47 -14.46 8.07
N THR A 110 -22.58 -13.20 8.50
CA THR A 110 -22.91 -12.88 9.89
C THR A 110 -24.37 -12.44 9.96
N LEU A 111 -25.18 -13.14 10.74
CA LEU A 111 -26.58 -12.79 10.94
C LEU A 111 -26.72 -11.70 12.01
N HIS A 112 -27.49 -10.65 11.73
CA HIS A 112 -27.86 -9.59 12.65
C HIS A 112 -29.35 -9.64 12.95
N GLN A 113 -29.70 -9.42 14.22
CA GLN A 113 -31.07 -9.20 14.65
C GLN A 113 -31.16 -7.79 15.20
N ASP A 114 -31.91 -6.92 14.53
CA ASP A 114 -32.29 -5.63 15.09
C ASP A 114 -33.56 -5.83 15.92
N GLU A 115 -33.43 -5.58 17.23
CA GLU A 115 -34.57 -5.43 18.13
C GLU A 115 -35.00 -3.96 18.12
N ASP A 116 -35.73 -3.55 17.09
CA ASP A 116 -36.49 -2.30 17.16
C ASP A 116 -37.98 -2.59 17.01
N SER A 117 -38.76 -1.82 17.78
CA SER A 117 -40.16 -2.07 18.17
C SER A 117 -41.03 -2.88 17.17
N SER A 118 -41.66 -3.94 17.71
CA SER A 118 -42.74 -4.76 17.13
C SER A 118 -42.45 -5.76 15.99
N ARG A 119 -41.26 -5.78 15.36
CA ARG A 119 -40.88 -6.82 14.38
C ARG A 119 -39.39 -7.19 14.43
N VAL A 120 -39.08 -8.49 14.52
CA VAL A 120 -37.72 -9.00 14.35
C VAL A 120 -37.34 -8.91 12.87
N LYS A 121 -36.51 -7.93 12.49
CA LYS A 121 -35.90 -7.88 11.15
C LYS A 121 -34.55 -8.58 11.24
N LYS A 122 -34.45 -9.74 10.58
CA LYS A 122 -33.17 -10.42 10.37
C LYS A 122 -32.52 -9.80 9.13
N THR A 123 -31.27 -9.39 9.25
CA THR A 123 -30.40 -8.95 8.14
C THR A 123 -29.10 -9.72 8.25
N TYR A 124 -28.29 -9.75 7.19
CA TYR A 124 -26.96 -10.34 7.24
C TYR A 124 -25.91 -9.30 6.86
N SER A 125 -24.72 -9.40 7.45
CA SER A 125 -23.56 -8.59 7.10
C SER A 125 -23.21 -8.77 5.63
N ASN A 126 -22.28 -7.96 5.11
CA ASN A 126 -21.72 -8.25 3.79
C ASN A 126 -21.19 -9.71 3.75
N PRO A 127 -21.71 -10.55 2.83
CA PRO A 127 -21.42 -11.96 2.81
C PRO A 127 -20.03 -12.22 2.20
N ARG A 128 -19.41 -13.36 2.50
CA ARG A 128 -18.08 -13.72 2.03
C ARG A 128 -18.08 -15.09 1.37
N ARG A 129 -17.50 -15.18 0.17
CA ARG A 129 -17.24 -16.45 -0.50
C ARG A 129 -15.76 -16.55 -0.86
N TYR A 130 -15.18 -17.69 -0.58
CA TYR A 130 -13.84 -18.07 -0.97
C TYR A 130 -13.92 -19.30 -1.87
N SER A 131 -13.41 -19.24 -3.10
CA SER A 131 -13.63 -20.33 -4.07
C SER A 131 -12.35 -20.79 -4.76
N TYR A 132 -12.18 -22.11 -4.86
CA TYR A 132 -11.27 -22.72 -5.82
C TYR A 132 -12.01 -22.98 -7.14
N TYR A 133 -11.41 -22.58 -8.25
CA TYR A 133 -11.81 -23.05 -9.58
C TYR A 133 -11.00 -24.31 -9.92
N LEU A 134 -11.68 -25.38 -10.33
CA LEU A 134 -11.14 -26.73 -10.43
C LEU A 134 -11.62 -27.40 -11.72
N GLY A 135 -10.92 -28.44 -12.17
CA GLY A 135 -11.29 -29.19 -13.36
C GLY A 135 -10.17 -29.43 -14.36
N LYS A 136 -10.54 -29.90 -15.55
CA LYS A 136 -9.60 -30.25 -16.62
C LYS A 136 -8.85 -29.03 -17.13
N GLY A 137 -7.52 -29.11 -17.10
CA GLY A 137 -6.64 -28.03 -17.58
C GLY A 137 -6.48 -26.87 -16.59
N ILE A 138 -7.02 -26.99 -15.36
CA ILE A 138 -6.86 -25.99 -14.30
C ILE A 138 -5.67 -26.36 -13.39
N ALA A 139 -4.91 -25.36 -12.95
CA ALA A 139 -3.75 -25.58 -12.09
C ALA A 139 -4.18 -26.16 -10.72
N CYS A 140 -3.77 -27.40 -10.43
CA CYS A 140 -4.21 -28.14 -9.24
C CYS A 140 -3.22 -28.11 -8.06
N TYR A 141 -2.03 -27.51 -8.22
CA TYR A 141 -1.00 -27.49 -7.16
C TYR A 141 -1.51 -26.87 -5.86
N THR A 142 -2.15 -25.70 -5.95
CA THR A 142 -2.69 -24.99 -4.78
C THR A 142 -3.79 -25.79 -4.04
N PRO A 143 -4.88 -26.23 -4.70
CA PRO A 143 -5.92 -27.00 -4.01
C PRO A 143 -5.37 -28.33 -3.49
N ASN A 144 -4.43 -28.99 -4.17
CA ASN A 144 -3.78 -30.20 -3.63
C ASN A 144 -3.02 -29.90 -2.33
N LYS A 145 -2.19 -28.84 -2.31
CA LYS A 145 -1.41 -28.44 -1.13
C LYS A 145 -2.30 -28.17 0.09
N TYR A 146 -3.38 -27.40 -0.08
CA TYR A 146 -4.21 -26.95 1.05
C TYR A 146 -5.40 -27.87 1.38
N LEU A 147 -5.94 -28.60 0.41
CA LEU A 147 -7.11 -29.45 0.60
C LEU A 147 -6.75 -30.94 0.73
N ASN A 148 -5.74 -31.45 0.01
CA ASN A 148 -5.33 -32.87 0.09
C ASN A 148 -4.14 -33.09 1.05
N GLU A 149 -3.08 -32.29 0.98
CA GLU A 149 -1.81 -32.56 1.67
C GLU A 149 -1.77 -32.09 3.13
N THR A 150 -2.64 -31.14 3.52
CA THR A 150 -2.67 -30.57 4.87
C THR A 150 -3.36 -31.50 5.90
N GLY A 151 -3.87 -32.66 5.46
CA GLY A 151 -4.63 -33.59 6.30
C GLY A 151 -6.05 -33.12 6.62
N ARG A 152 -6.72 -33.72 7.60
CA ARG A 152 -8.12 -33.38 7.96
C ARG A 152 -8.24 -32.01 8.63
N VAL A 153 -9.36 -31.34 8.41
CA VAL A 153 -9.73 -30.06 9.03
C VAL A 153 -9.88 -30.23 10.53
N THR A 154 -9.31 -29.29 11.30
CA THR A 154 -9.28 -29.34 12.77
C THR A 154 -10.22 -28.33 13.44
N SER A 155 -10.56 -27.25 12.74
CA SER A 155 -11.44 -26.18 13.25
C SER A 155 -11.98 -25.34 12.09
N ILE A 156 -12.98 -24.51 12.37
CA ILE A 156 -13.51 -23.56 11.37
C ILE A 156 -12.45 -22.53 10.92
N GLU A 157 -11.49 -22.19 11.79
CA GLU A 157 -10.38 -21.30 11.46
C GLU A 157 -9.38 -21.98 10.52
N ASP A 158 -9.09 -23.26 10.74
CA ASP A 158 -8.30 -24.08 9.82
C ASP A 158 -8.98 -24.17 8.44
N LEU A 159 -10.29 -24.45 8.40
CA LEU A 159 -11.06 -24.45 7.17
C LEU A 159 -10.97 -23.10 6.44
N ARG A 160 -11.19 -21.99 7.15
CA ARG A 160 -11.08 -20.65 6.56
C ARG A 160 -9.69 -20.37 6.01
N ASN A 161 -8.63 -20.80 6.69
CA ASN A 161 -7.25 -20.63 6.24
C ASN A 161 -6.93 -21.43 4.97
N ARG A 162 -7.50 -22.62 4.81
CA ARG A 162 -7.35 -23.45 3.60
C ARG A 162 -7.99 -22.84 2.36
N PHE A 163 -8.97 -21.97 2.54
CA PHE A 163 -9.60 -21.17 1.48
C PHE A 163 -9.09 -19.71 1.45
N SER A 164 -8.02 -19.39 2.20
CA SER A 164 -7.53 -18.01 2.31
C SER A 164 -6.64 -17.61 1.13
N VAL A 165 -7.09 -16.60 0.36
CA VAL A 165 -6.27 -15.95 -0.67
C VAL A 165 -4.99 -15.37 -0.07
N GLU A 166 -5.03 -14.83 1.14
CA GLU A 166 -3.84 -14.25 1.77
C GLU A 166 -2.72 -15.27 2.00
N VAL A 167 -3.07 -16.50 2.38
CA VAL A 167 -2.09 -17.58 2.56
C VAL A 167 -1.44 -17.94 1.22
N LEU A 168 -2.25 -18.00 0.16
CA LEU A 168 -1.76 -18.19 -1.21
C LEU A 168 -0.82 -17.08 -1.65
N THR A 169 -1.25 -15.82 -1.52
CA THR A 169 -0.46 -14.64 -1.90
C THR A 169 0.86 -14.59 -1.15
N LYS A 170 0.89 -14.94 0.15
CA LYS A 170 2.12 -15.02 0.94
C LYS A 170 3.09 -16.09 0.42
N SER A 171 2.58 -17.27 0.05
CA SER A 171 3.41 -18.35 -0.52
C SER A 171 4.03 -17.92 -1.84
N PHE A 172 3.20 -17.41 -2.78
CA PHE A 172 3.66 -16.90 -4.06
C PHE A 172 4.70 -15.78 -3.90
N TYR A 173 4.41 -14.83 -3.01
CA TYR A 173 5.31 -13.74 -2.67
C TYR A 173 6.67 -14.26 -2.19
N GLN A 174 6.69 -15.20 -1.25
CA GLN A 174 7.93 -15.70 -0.69
C GLN A 174 8.80 -16.35 -1.77
N GLU A 175 8.19 -17.12 -2.66
CA GLU A 175 8.91 -17.77 -3.77
C GLU A 175 9.43 -16.75 -4.80
N LEU A 176 8.62 -15.75 -5.14
CA LEU A 176 9.03 -14.69 -6.06
C LEU A 176 10.11 -13.79 -5.45
N SER A 177 10.06 -13.54 -4.14
CA SER A 177 11.09 -12.81 -3.38
C SER A 177 12.40 -13.60 -3.33
N ASP A 178 12.32 -14.92 -3.09
CA ASP A 178 13.51 -15.79 -3.12
C ASP A 178 14.10 -15.87 -4.54
N TRP A 179 13.27 -15.88 -5.59
CA TRP A 179 13.69 -15.76 -6.99
C TRP A 179 14.37 -14.43 -7.28
N TYR A 180 13.77 -13.31 -6.87
CA TYR A 180 14.33 -11.97 -7.09
C TYR A 180 15.69 -11.82 -6.40
N ALA A 181 15.80 -12.23 -5.13
CA ALA A 181 17.03 -12.16 -4.35
C ALA A 181 18.18 -12.99 -4.95
N TRP A 182 17.83 -14.10 -5.63
CA TRP A 182 18.77 -14.90 -6.40
C TRP A 182 19.19 -14.21 -7.70
N VAL A 183 18.21 -13.74 -8.47
CA VAL A 183 18.40 -13.29 -9.85
C VAL A 183 19.03 -11.91 -9.94
N VAL A 184 18.67 -10.95 -9.08
CA VAL A 184 19.17 -9.56 -9.13
C VAL A 184 20.70 -9.43 -9.09
N LYS A 185 21.40 -10.45 -8.56
CA LYS A 185 22.88 -10.53 -8.50
C LYS A 185 23.53 -11.13 -9.74
N ILE A 186 22.73 -11.65 -10.67
CA ILE A 186 23.16 -12.43 -11.83
C ILE A 186 22.92 -11.63 -13.11
N ILE A 187 21.72 -11.07 -13.25
CA ILE A 187 21.33 -10.34 -14.46
C ILE A 187 22.10 -9.04 -14.62
N ARG A 188 22.41 -8.71 -15.87
CA ARG A 188 23.02 -7.42 -16.25
C ARG A 188 22.28 -6.84 -17.44
N PHE A 189 21.89 -5.58 -17.33
CA PHE A 189 21.31 -4.80 -18.42
C PHE A 189 22.34 -3.79 -18.94
N PRO A 190 22.40 -3.55 -20.27
CA PRO A 190 23.48 -2.77 -20.86
C PRO A 190 23.56 -1.31 -20.43
N ASN A 191 22.41 -0.67 -20.16
CA ASN A 191 22.29 0.72 -19.68
C ASN A 191 23.32 1.64 -20.37
N LYS A 192 24.33 2.17 -19.67
CA LYS A 192 25.45 2.91 -20.28
C LYS A 192 26.68 2.01 -20.42
N LEU A 193 27.02 1.67 -21.65
CA LEU A 193 28.14 0.75 -21.98
C LEU A 193 29.51 1.16 -21.42
N ASN A 194 29.70 2.44 -21.08
CA ASN A 194 30.97 3.00 -20.62
C ASN A 194 31.04 3.28 -19.10
N ASP A 195 29.99 2.96 -18.34
CA ASP A 195 29.94 3.19 -16.89
C ASP A 195 30.15 1.89 -16.10
N PRO A 196 31.29 1.70 -15.41
CA PRO A 196 31.57 0.47 -14.67
C PRO A 196 30.80 0.36 -13.32
N ALA A 197 30.11 1.40 -12.87
CA ALA A 197 29.31 1.39 -11.62
C ALA A 197 27.80 1.21 -11.87
N ASP A 198 27.42 0.90 -13.10
CA ASP A 198 26.05 0.94 -13.62
C ASP A 198 25.19 -0.25 -13.14
N ASP A 199 25.80 -1.44 -13.06
CA ASP A 199 25.14 -2.69 -12.70
C ASP A 199 24.49 -2.63 -11.30
N ASP A 200 25.24 -2.20 -10.28
CA ASP A 200 24.75 -2.14 -8.90
C ASP A 200 23.64 -1.10 -8.72
N LYS A 201 23.54 -0.11 -9.62
CA LYS A 201 22.60 1.01 -9.55
C LYS A 201 21.27 0.71 -10.27
N PHE A 202 21.31 0.08 -11.44
CA PHE A 202 20.13 -0.04 -12.31
C PHE A 202 19.61 -1.47 -12.49
N ASN A 203 20.39 -2.51 -12.15
CA ASN A 203 19.93 -3.88 -12.34
C ASN A 203 18.70 -4.20 -11.50
N ALA A 204 18.58 -3.67 -10.28
CA ALA A 204 17.39 -3.83 -9.46
C ALA A 204 16.13 -3.27 -10.15
N GLU A 205 16.19 -2.03 -10.64
CA GLU A 205 15.08 -1.37 -11.33
C GLU A 205 14.69 -2.14 -12.61
N SER A 206 15.69 -2.55 -13.41
CA SER A 206 15.46 -3.32 -14.64
C SER A 206 14.92 -4.74 -14.36
N THR A 207 15.36 -5.38 -13.28
CA THR A 207 14.81 -6.67 -12.81
C THR A 207 13.34 -6.53 -12.44
N ILE A 208 13.01 -5.50 -11.66
CA ILE A 208 11.65 -5.22 -11.25
C ILE A 208 10.78 -4.98 -12.49
N ARG A 209 11.25 -4.15 -13.44
CA ARG A 209 10.54 -3.88 -14.70
C ARG A 209 10.29 -5.15 -15.52
N LEU A 210 11.28 -6.05 -15.63
CA LEU A 210 11.13 -7.36 -16.27
C LEU A 210 10.02 -8.19 -15.61
N VAL A 211 10.05 -8.30 -14.28
CA VAL A 211 9.03 -9.04 -13.52
C VAL A 211 7.64 -8.43 -13.72
N THR A 212 7.53 -7.10 -13.68
CA THR A 212 6.26 -6.37 -13.90
C THR A 212 5.65 -6.69 -15.26
N ARG A 213 6.46 -6.58 -16.33
CA ARG A 213 6.02 -6.90 -17.70
C ARG A 213 5.64 -8.38 -17.83
N LEU A 214 6.42 -9.28 -17.24
CA LEU A 214 6.17 -10.72 -17.32
C LEU A 214 4.88 -11.14 -16.60
N ILE A 215 4.62 -10.62 -15.39
CA ILE A 215 3.38 -10.95 -14.66
C ILE A 215 2.17 -10.38 -15.40
N PHE A 216 2.26 -9.19 -15.98
CA PHE A 216 1.16 -8.65 -16.79
C PHE A 216 0.88 -9.51 -18.03
N VAL A 217 1.92 -9.91 -18.75
CA VAL A 217 1.79 -10.86 -19.86
C VAL A 217 1.18 -12.18 -19.40
N TRP A 218 1.49 -12.63 -18.18
CA TRP A 218 0.87 -13.81 -17.60
C TRP A 218 -0.63 -13.64 -17.35
N PHE A 219 -1.10 -12.46 -16.92
CA PHE A 219 -2.54 -12.15 -16.84
C PHE A 219 -3.21 -12.15 -18.22
N LEU A 220 -2.57 -11.56 -19.24
CA LEU A 220 -3.09 -11.60 -20.61
C LEU A 220 -3.17 -13.03 -21.17
N LYS A 221 -2.19 -13.87 -20.84
CA LYS A 221 -2.19 -15.30 -21.18
C LYS A 221 -3.42 -16.01 -20.62
N GLN A 222 -3.87 -15.69 -19.40
CA GLN A 222 -5.11 -16.26 -18.83
C GLN A 222 -6.36 -15.86 -19.62
N LYS A 223 -6.32 -14.72 -20.31
CA LYS A 223 -7.38 -14.28 -21.22
C LYS A 223 -7.24 -14.85 -22.64
N ASN A 224 -6.33 -15.79 -22.86
CA ASN A 224 -5.97 -16.35 -24.18
C ASN A 224 -5.49 -15.30 -25.19
N LEU A 225 -4.96 -14.17 -24.70
CA LEU A 225 -4.40 -13.10 -25.53
C LEU A 225 -2.90 -13.29 -25.80
N ILE A 226 -2.26 -14.31 -25.21
CA ILE A 226 -0.85 -14.63 -25.44
C ILE A 226 -0.74 -16.14 -25.71
N PRO A 227 0.02 -16.59 -26.73
CA PRO A 227 0.21 -18.00 -27.02
C PRO A 227 0.83 -18.75 -25.83
N ASN A 228 0.29 -19.93 -25.51
CA ASN A 228 0.86 -20.80 -24.47
C ASN A 228 2.24 -21.31 -24.87
N GLU A 229 2.45 -21.49 -26.17
CA GLU A 229 3.68 -21.91 -26.83
C GLU A 229 4.87 -21.02 -26.47
N PHE A 230 4.64 -19.73 -26.18
CA PHE A 230 5.71 -18.79 -25.79
C PHE A 230 6.25 -19.04 -24.37
N PHE A 231 5.62 -19.92 -23.58
CA PHE A 231 6.05 -20.24 -22.20
C PHE A 231 6.23 -21.74 -21.98
N ASP A 232 6.03 -22.54 -23.02
CA ASP A 232 6.25 -23.98 -22.98
C ASP A 232 7.69 -24.30 -23.36
N ARG A 233 8.42 -24.88 -22.41
CA ARG A 233 9.85 -25.13 -22.55
C ARG A 233 10.13 -26.08 -23.72
N ASP A 234 9.38 -27.17 -23.80
CA ASP A 234 9.63 -28.24 -24.76
C ASP A 234 9.20 -27.77 -26.15
N TYR A 235 8.08 -27.04 -26.25
CA TYR A 235 7.67 -26.42 -27.51
C TYR A 235 8.70 -25.41 -28.04
N ILE A 236 9.22 -24.52 -27.18
CA ILE A 236 10.23 -23.52 -27.58
C ILE A 236 11.48 -24.22 -28.11
N LYS A 237 11.94 -25.25 -27.41
CA LYS A 237 13.12 -26.03 -27.78
C LYS A 237 12.95 -26.74 -29.11
N ASP A 238 11.81 -27.38 -29.32
CA ASP A 238 11.62 -28.26 -30.46
C ASP A 238 11.18 -27.50 -31.73
N ASN A 239 10.63 -26.28 -31.60
CA ASN A 239 9.97 -25.58 -32.71
C ASN A 239 10.37 -24.12 -32.91
N LEU A 240 10.82 -23.40 -31.86
CA LEU A 240 11.00 -21.94 -31.96
C LEU A 240 12.47 -21.52 -31.99
N LEU A 241 13.29 -21.96 -31.03
CA LEU A 241 14.65 -21.44 -30.85
C LEU A 241 15.72 -22.50 -31.12
N GLU A 242 16.75 -22.09 -31.87
CA GLU A 242 17.89 -22.95 -32.21
C GLU A 242 18.78 -23.21 -30.98
N ASP A 243 19.17 -24.48 -30.78
CA ASP A 243 20.03 -24.94 -29.67
C ASP A 243 19.59 -24.43 -28.29
N PHE A 244 18.27 -24.41 -28.02
CA PHE A 244 17.72 -23.90 -26.77
C PHE A 244 17.78 -24.94 -25.63
N ASN A 245 18.52 -24.64 -24.56
CA ASN A 245 18.64 -25.52 -23.40
C ASN A 245 18.63 -24.75 -22.06
N PRO A 246 17.47 -24.49 -21.45
CA PRO A 246 17.42 -23.60 -20.29
C PRO A 246 17.73 -24.32 -18.94
N GLU A 247 18.47 -25.42 -18.94
CA GLU A 247 18.84 -26.16 -17.72
C GLU A 247 19.96 -25.47 -16.94
N TYR A 248 19.84 -25.49 -15.62
CA TYR A 248 20.89 -25.04 -14.71
C TYR A 248 21.94 -26.15 -14.56
N ASN A 249 22.88 -26.26 -15.49
CA ASN A 249 24.00 -27.20 -15.39
C ASN A 249 25.32 -26.57 -15.86
N PRO A 250 26.17 -26.07 -14.94
CA PRO A 250 27.52 -25.61 -15.28
C PRO A 250 28.41 -26.84 -15.54
N SER A 251 28.39 -27.35 -16.77
CA SER A 251 29.33 -28.37 -17.24
C SER A 251 30.29 -27.76 -18.28
N LEU A 252 31.48 -28.34 -18.42
CA LEU A 252 32.58 -27.87 -19.30
C LEU A 252 32.19 -27.71 -20.79
N PHE A 253 31.05 -28.26 -21.22
CA PHE A 253 30.61 -28.29 -22.62
C PHE A 253 29.32 -27.51 -22.87
N TYR A 254 28.81 -26.75 -21.89
CA TYR A 254 27.52 -26.06 -22.01
C TYR A 254 27.56 -24.62 -21.46
N ASN A 255 27.16 -23.64 -22.29
CA ASN A 255 27.03 -22.25 -21.85
C ASN A 255 25.63 -21.99 -21.29
N ALA A 256 25.43 -22.27 -20.01
CA ALA A 256 24.18 -21.98 -19.30
C ALA A 256 23.86 -20.46 -19.19
N GLY A 257 24.74 -19.57 -19.67
CA GLY A 257 24.58 -18.12 -19.58
C GLY A 257 23.89 -17.45 -20.77
N GLU A 258 23.43 -18.18 -21.78
CA GLU A 258 22.78 -17.57 -22.95
C GLU A 258 21.43 -16.92 -22.58
N SER A 259 21.14 -15.80 -23.24
CA SER A 259 19.92 -15.00 -23.02
C SER A 259 18.93 -15.12 -24.17
N LYS A 260 18.84 -16.32 -24.79
CA LYS A 260 18.08 -16.54 -26.03
C LYS A 260 16.59 -16.28 -25.82
N TYR A 261 16.01 -16.77 -24.72
CA TYR A 261 14.59 -16.60 -24.43
C TYR A 261 14.22 -15.12 -24.20
N TYR A 262 15.01 -14.40 -23.41
CA TYR A 262 14.75 -12.97 -23.17
C TYR A 262 14.87 -12.15 -24.46
N LYS A 263 15.96 -12.34 -25.23
CA LYS A 263 16.23 -11.63 -26.48
C LYS A 263 15.17 -11.95 -27.55
N ALA A 264 15.01 -13.23 -27.88
CA ALA A 264 14.19 -13.65 -29.01
C ALA A 264 12.69 -13.60 -28.73
N ILE A 265 12.23 -14.04 -27.55
CA ILE A 265 10.80 -14.14 -27.24
C ILE A 265 10.31 -12.90 -26.49
N LEU A 266 10.87 -12.61 -25.31
CA LEU A 266 10.29 -11.58 -24.42
C LEU A 266 10.46 -10.16 -24.95
N GLN A 267 11.64 -9.77 -25.43
CA GLN A 267 11.84 -8.41 -25.96
C GLN A 267 10.93 -8.16 -27.19
N ASN A 268 10.83 -9.12 -28.11
CA ASN A 268 9.94 -9.01 -29.26
C ASN A 268 8.46 -8.94 -28.85
N LEU A 269 8.04 -9.77 -27.86
CA LEU A 269 6.68 -9.72 -27.32
C LEU A 269 6.35 -8.36 -26.70
N PHE A 270 7.26 -7.81 -25.89
CA PHE A 270 7.09 -6.52 -25.24
C PHE A 270 7.06 -5.38 -26.28
N PHE A 271 8.12 -5.22 -27.05
CA PHE A 271 8.36 -3.99 -27.80
C PHE A 271 7.81 -4.03 -29.24
N ALA A 272 7.87 -5.19 -29.90
CA ALA A 272 7.49 -5.34 -31.30
C ALA A 272 6.09 -5.92 -31.52
N MET A 273 5.42 -6.45 -30.49
CA MET A 273 4.07 -7.03 -30.61
C MET A 273 3.02 -6.29 -29.79
N LEU A 274 3.16 -6.25 -28.46
CA LEU A 274 2.17 -5.60 -27.58
C LEU A 274 2.14 -4.07 -27.77
N ASN A 275 3.23 -3.51 -28.31
CA ASN A 275 3.37 -2.09 -28.62
C ASN A 275 3.37 -1.77 -30.13
N SER A 276 3.02 -2.73 -31.00
CA SER A 276 2.89 -2.50 -32.44
C SER A 276 1.53 -2.97 -32.99
N PRO A 277 0.87 -2.17 -33.86
CA PRO A 277 -0.29 -2.62 -34.62
C PRO A 277 -0.01 -3.90 -35.43
N ILE A 278 -1.07 -4.65 -35.74
CA ILE A 278 -1.01 -5.88 -36.55
C ILE A 278 -1.12 -5.53 -38.05
N THR A 279 -2.02 -4.60 -38.36
CA THR A 279 -2.25 -4.08 -39.70
C THR A 279 -1.89 -2.62 -39.78
N LYS A 280 -1.61 -2.15 -41.00
CA LYS A 280 -1.48 -0.74 -41.28
C LYS A 280 -2.85 -0.06 -41.13
N GLU A 281 -2.83 1.21 -40.72
CA GLU A 281 -4.05 1.98 -40.46
C GLU A 281 -4.94 2.04 -41.71
N GLY A 282 -6.18 1.54 -41.60
CA GLY A 282 -7.14 1.47 -42.70
C GLY A 282 -6.97 0.28 -43.64
N GLU A 283 -6.01 -0.60 -43.40
CA GLU A 283 -5.73 -1.79 -44.21
C GLU A 283 -6.09 -3.08 -43.45
N THR A 284 -6.31 -4.16 -44.21
CA THR A 284 -6.66 -5.49 -43.67
C THR A 284 -5.50 -6.49 -43.73
N GLU A 285 -4.39 -6.12 -44.35
CA GLU A 285 -3.21 -6.99 -44.48
C GLU A 285 -2.40 -7.02 -43.18
N LEU A 286 -2.05 -8.22 -42.71
CA LEU A 286 -1.27 -8.44 -41.49
C LEU A 286 0.24 -8.21 -41.76
N SER A 287 0.60 -6.98 -42.13
CA SER A 287 1.92 -6.65 -42.67
C SER A 287 2.88 -5.97 -41.68
N GLU A 288 2.39 -5.43 -40.56
CA GLU A 288 3.21 -4.59 -39.66
C GLU A 288 4.15 -5.41 -38.75
N ARG A 289 3.82 -6.69 -38.48
CA ARG A 289 4.63 -7.56 -37.63
C ARG A 289 5.59 -8.39 -38.48
N HIS A 290 6.81 -7.89 -38.64
CA HIS A 290 7.89 -8.61 -39.33
C HIS A 290 9.26 -8.34 -38.70
N PHE A 291 10.24 -9.20 -39.02
CA PHE A 291 11.65 -8.98 -38.68
C PHE A 291 12.23 -7.84 -39.52
N ARG A 292 13.19 -7.11 -38.95
CA ARG A 292 13.94 -6.06 -39.65
C ARG A 292 14.58 -6.60 -40.94
N LYS A 293 14.58 -5.78 -42.01
CA LYS A 293 15.21 -6.14 -43.28
C LYS A 293 16.41 -5.25 -43.64
N ASN A 294 16.45 -3.98 -43.23
CA ASN A 294 17.45 -2.99 -43.71
C ASN A 294 18.19 -2.23 -42.59
N ARG A 295 19.31 -1.57 -42.94
CA ARG A 295 20.05 -0.67 -42.03
C ARG A 295 19.24 0.57 -41.58
N GLY A 296 18.27 1.02 -42.39
CA GLY A 296 17.37 2.13 -42.04
C GLY A 296 16.36 1.81 -40.93
N ASP A 297 16.20 0.52 -40.58
CA ASP A 297 15.29 0.04 -39.53
C ASP A 297 15.94 -0.01 -38.14
N TYR A 298 17.18 0.45 -38.03
CA TYR A 298 18.02 0.30 -36.83
C TYR A 298 17.36 0.82 -35.55
N ASP A 299 16.65 1.95 -35.65
CA ASP A 299 15.98 2.57 -34.51
C ASP A 299 14.46 2.29 -34.42
N ASN A 300 13.95 1.42 -35.29
CA ASN A 300 12.54 1.06 -35.23
C ASN A 300 12.30 -0.07 -34.20
N ASN A 301 11.90 0.32 -32.98
CA ASN A 301 11.57 -0.59 -31.88
C ASN A 301 10.28 -1.41 -32.10
N LYS A 302 9.55 -1.18 -33.21
CA LYS A 302 8.35 -1.95 -33.57
C LYS A 302 8.64 -3.20 -34.38
N LEU A 303 9.86 -3.31 -34.92
CA LEU A 303 10.25 -4.41 -35.78
C LEU A 303 10.95 -5.49 -34.96
N MET A 304 10.61 -6.75 -35.27
CA MET A 304 11.18 -7.89 -34.57
C MET A 304 12.68 -8.01 -34.83
N ARG A 305 13.40 -8.51 -33.82
CA ARG A 305 14.86 -8.66 -33.79
C ARG A 305 15.25 -10.11 -33.55
N TYR A 306 16.53 -10.40 -33.75
CA TYR A 306 17.13 -11.72 -33.49
C TYR A 306 16.54 -12.85 -34.33
N GLU A 307 16.23 -12.58 -35.61
CA GLU A 307 15.71 -13.58 -36.56
C GLU A 307 16.59 -14.84 -36.62
N SER A 308 17.92 -14.67 -36.53
CA SER A 308 18.89 -15.77 -36.55
C SER A 308 18.87 -16.68 -35.31
N LEU A 309 18.11 -16.36 -34.26
CA LEU A 309 17.96 -17.24 -33.09
C LEU A 309 16.80 -18.22 -33.25
N PHE A 310 15.98 -18.07 -34.30
CA PHE A 310 14.81 -18.90 -34.54
C PHE A 310 15.09 -20.02 -35.52
N THR A 311 14.55 -21.20 -35.22
CA THR A 311 14.51 -22.34 -36.17
C THR A 311 13.50 -22.09 -37.28
N ASP A 312 12.33 -21.54 -36.93
CA ASP A 312 11.30 -21.07 -37.87
C ASP A 312 10.80 -19.68 -37.43
N PRO A 313 11.40 -18.59 -37.95
CA PRO A 313 10.97 -17.23 -37.65
C PRO A 313 9.50 -16.98 -38.03
N GLN A 314 9.01 -17.60 -39.12
CA GLN A 314 7.64 -17.35 -39.60
C GLN A 314 6.60 -18.00 -38.69
N LEU A 315 6.89 -19.18 -38.14
CA LEU A 315 6.03 -19.81 -37.13
C LEU A 315 5.83 -18.91 -35.91
N PHE A 316 6.88 -18.25 -35.44
CA PHE A 316 6.80 -17.30 -34.32
C PHE A 316 5.85 -16.13 -34.63
N VAL A 317 5.95 -15.54 -35.83
CA VAL A 317 5.04 -14.48 -36.29
C VAL A 317 3.61 -14.97 -36.40
N ASN A 318 3.40 -16.17 -36.95
CA ASN A 318 2.08 -16.77 -37.11
C ASN A 318 1.40 -17.02 -35.76
N LEU A 319 2.13 -17.53 -34.77
CA LEU A 319 1.64 -17.71 -33.40
C LEU A 319 1.24 -16.37 -32.77
N ALA A 320 2.06 -15.33 -32.93
CA ALA A 320 1.75 -14.00 -32.42
C ALA A 320 0.48 -13.42 -33.07
N ASN A 321 0.34 -13.54 -34.39
CA ASN A 321 -0.80 -13.04 -35.15
C ASN A 321 -2.09 -13.84 -34.94
N ARG A 322 -2.04 -14.95 -34.18
CA ARG A 322 -3.22 -15.73 -33.80
C ARG A 322 -3.96 -15.13 -32.60
N THR A 323 -3.25 -14.50 -31.67
CA THR A 323 -3.86 -14.07 -30.39
C THR A 323 -3.31 -12.78 -29.78
N VAL A 324 -2.09 -12.33 -30.10
CA VAL A 324 -1.42 -11.22 -29.39
C VAL A 324 -1.99 -9.87 -29.82
N PRO A 325 -2.70 -9.13 -28.95
CA PRO A 325 -3.26 -7.84 -29.32
C PRO A 325 -2.22 -6.73 -29.26
N PHE A 326 -2.49 -5.64 -29.96
CA PHE A 326 -1.86 -4.36 -29.77
C PHE A 326 -2.53 -3.63 -28.58
N LEU A 327 -1.77 -3.39 -27.52
CA LEU A 327 -2.26 -2.72 -26.32
C LEU A 327 -1.87 -1.25 -26.26
N ASN A 328 -0.75 -0.86 -26.86
CA ASN A 328 -0.29 0.53 -26.85
C ASN A 328 -0.16 1.11 -25.41
N GLY A 329 0.28 0.31 -24.44
CA GLY A 329 0.48 0.76 -23.06
C GLY A 329 1.92 1.23 -22.85
N GLY A 330 2.13 2.38 -22.19
CA GLY A 330 3.48 2.92 -21.92
C GLY A 330 4.41 1.93 -21.20
N LEU A 331 3.84 0.94 -20.49
CA LEU A 331 4.57 -0.17 -19.88
C LEU A 331 5.49 -0.93 -20.84
N PHE A 332 5.09 -1.04 -22.11
CA PHE A 332 5.79 -1.77 -23.16
C PHE A 332 6.56 -0.85 -24.11
N ASP A 333 6.73 0.42 -23.75
CA ASP A 333 7.68 1.29 -24.45
C ASP A 333 9.10 0.81 -24.17
N CYS A 334 9.91 0.71 -25.21
CA CYS A 334 11.33 0.48 -25.09
C CYS A 334 11.99 1.77 -24.57
N LEU A 335 12.72 1.66 -23.46
CA LEU A 335 13.35 2.80 -22.78
C LEU A 335 14.77 3.12 -23.30
N ASP A 336 15.23 2.44 -24.35
CA ASP A 336 16.53 2.70 -24.96
C ASP A 336 16.52 4.08 -25.65
N ASP A 337 17.50 4.93 -25.30
CA ASP A 337 17.87 6.14 -26.01
C ASP A 337 19.18 5.89 -26.76
N LYS A 338 19.06 5.40 -27.99
CA LYS A 338 20.19 4.93 -28.80
C LYS A 338 21.06 6.08 -29.29
N ASP A 339 20.50 7.27 -29.43
CA ASP A 339 21.21 8.49 -29.81
C ASP A 339 22.12 8.96 -28.67
N ALA A 340 21.69 8.78 -27.42
CA ALA A 340 22.47 9.07 -26.22
C ALA A 340 23.34 7.89 -25.72
N ASP A 341 23.45 6.80 -26.49
CA ASP A 341 24.17 5.56 -26.13
C ASP A 341 23.69 4.93 -24.81
N ASN A 342 22.39 5.01 -24.54
CA ASN A 342 21.74 4.52 -23.32
C ASN A 342 20.74 3.39 -23.63
N TYR A 343 21.03 2.17 -23.20
CA TYR A 343 20.34 0.93 -23.54
C TYR A 343 19.72 0.25 -22.31
N ILE A 344 18.72 0.90 -21.73
CA ILE A 344 18.04 0.48 -20.49
C ILE A 344 17.39 -0.91 -20.61
N ASP A 345 16.74 -1.21 -21.74
CA ASP A 345 16.08 -2.49 -22.02
C ASP A 345 16.93 -3.41 -22.92
N GLY A 346 17.93 -2.84 -23.60
CA GLY A 346 18.90 -3.56 -24.41
C GLY A 346 18.30 -4.14 -25.70
N PHE A 347 17.27 -3.52 -26.27
CA PHE A 347 16.60 -3.99 -27.48
C PHE A 347 17.32 -3.50 -28.74
N SER A 348 18.56 -3.96 -28.88
CA SER A 348 19.49 -3.55 -29.93
C SER A 348 20.20 -4.74 -30.57
N ASP A 349 20.58 -4.57 -31.84
CA ASP A 349 21.40 -5.53 -32.58
C ASP A 349 22.90 -5.22 -32.48
N ARG A 350 23.27 -4.11 -31.85
CA ARG A 350 24.69 -3.79 -31.64
C ARG A 350 25.36 -4.90 -30.86
N LYS A 351 26.48 -5.38 -31.39
CA LYS A 351 27.24 -6.48 -30.80
C LYS A 351 27.64 -6.17 -29.36
N GLU A 352 28.07 -4.93 -29.09
CA GLU A 352 28.48 -4.51 -27.75
C GLU A 352 27.31 -4.56 -26.75
N VAL A 353 26.11 -4.15 -27.18
CA VAL A 353 24.88 -4.19 -26.36
C VAL A 353 24.46 -5.64 -26.11
N GLN A 354 24.55 -6.49 -27.13
CA GLN A 354 24.21 -7.91 -27.01
C GLN A 354 25.17 -8.68 -26.11
N GLU A 355 26.46 -8.34 -26.13
CA GLU A 355 27.49 -8.94 -25.26
C GLU A 355 27.37 -8.46 -23.81
N SER A 356 26.94 -7.20 -23.61
CA SER A 356 26.67 -6.65 -22.28
C SER A 356 25.39 -7.21 -21.65
N LEU A 357 24.31 -7.41 -22.44
CA LEU A 357 23.04 -7.95 -21.96
C LEU A 357 23.19 -9.41 -21.53
N PHE A 358 22.98 -9.67 -20.24
CA PHE A 358 23.05 -11.00 -19.66
C PHE A 358 21.80 -11.29 -18.83
N VAL A 359 20.84 -12.00 -19.43
CA VAL A 359 19.58 -12.47 -18.83
C VAL A 359 19.43 -13.97 -19.08
N PRO A 360 20.05 -14.83 -18.26
CA PRO A 360 20.20 -16.25 -18.55
C PRO A 360 18.87 -17.01 -18.60
N ASP A 361 18.72 -17.92 -19.55
CA ASP A 361 17.44 -18.63 -19.76
C ASP A 361 17.00 -19.47 -18.54
N TYR A 362 17.94 -20.00 -17.74
CA TYR A 362 17.61 -20.82 -16.57
C TYR A 362 16.84 -20.05 -15.49
N ILE A 363 16.93 -18.72 -15.43
CA ILE A 363 16.16 -17.94 -14.45
C ILE A 363 14.65 -18.04 -14.74
N PHE A 364 14.26 -18.41 -15.96
CA PHE A 364 12.86 -18.60 -16.34
C PHE A 364 12.40 -20.05 -16.16
N PHE A 365 13.21 -21.04 -16.51
CA PHE A 365 12.77 -22.44 -16.64
C PHE A 365 13.38 -23.43 -15.65
N ALA A 366 14.37 -23.06 -14.83
CA ALA A 366 15.01 -24.02 -13.92
C ALA A 366 13.97 -24.67 -12.98
N LYS A 367 14.01 -26.00 -12.84
CA LYS A 367 13.04 -26.73 -12.00
C LYS A 367 13.22 -26.40 -10.52
N GLU A 368 14.42 -26.60 -9.99
CA GLU A 368 14.78 -26.23 -8.62
C GLU A 368 16.31 -26.06 -8.53
N VAL A 369 16.75 -24.96 -7.93
CA VAL A 369 18.15 -24.62 -7.67
C VAL A 369 18.29 -24.31 -6.19
N ILE A 370 19.39 -24.76 -5.57
CA ILE A 370 19.71 -24.45 -4.18
C ILE A 370 20.61 -23.22 -4.15
N VAL A 371 20.16 -22.16 -3.48
CA VAL A 371 20.85 -20.87 -3.40
C VAL A 371 21.04 -20.42 -1.96
N ASP A 372 22.12 -19.69 -1.70
CA ASP A 372 22.37 -19.06 -0.40
C ASP A 372 21.81 -17.63 -0.40
N LEU A 373 20.71 -17.43 0.33
CA LEU A 373 20.06 -16.13 0.53
C LEU A 373 20.27 -15.59 1.94
N SER A 374 21.17 -16.17 2.73
CA SER A 374 21.35 -15.81 4.14
C SER A 374 21.84 -14.37 4.33
N HIS A 375 22.65 -13.87 3.41
CA HIS A 375 23.07 -12.46 3.40
C HIS A 375 21.92 -11.50 3.05
N TRP A 376 21.01 -11.90 2.14
CA TRP A 376 19.91 -11.03 1.70
C TRP A 376 18.87 -10.83 2.80
N TYR A 377 18.54 -11.91 3.53
CA TYR A 377 17.54 -11.87 4.60
C TYR A 377 18.12 -11.65 6.00
N GLU A 378 19.45 -11.51 6.13
CA GLU A 378 20.16 -11.50 7.42
C GLU A 378 19.80 -12.72 8.32
N ASP A 379 19.47 -13.86 7.71
CA ASP A 379 19.02 -15.07 8.39
C ASP A 379 19.89 -16.28 7.99
N LYS A 380 20.65 -16.79 8.96
CA LYS A 380 21.51 -17.97 8.78
C LYS A 380 20.73 -19.23 8.37
N LYS A 381 19.42 -19.30 8.61
CA LYS A 381 18.57 -20.42 8.17
C LYS A 381 18.34 -20.43 6.65
N LYS A 382 18.52 -19.29 5.97
CA LYS A 382 18.32 -19.12 4.52
C LYS A 382 19.57 -19.46 3.68
N LYS A 383 20.47 -20.34 4.17
CA LYS A 383 21.68 -20.77 3.44
C LYS A 383 21.44 -21.75 2.29
N LYS A 384 20.35 -22.50 2.35
CA LYS A 384 19.98 -23.52 1.35
C LYS A 384 18.51 -23.37 0.99
N VAL A 385 18.19 -22.29 0.30
CA VAL A 385 16.83 -22.02 -0.18
C VAL A 385 16.64 -22.68 -1.54
N LYS A 386 15.56 -23.42 -1.70
CA LYS A 386 15.14 -23.99 -2.98
C LYS A 386 14.41 -22.91 -3.78
N VAL A 387 14.90 -22.60 -4.97
CA VAL A 387 14.34 -21.58 -5.86
C VAL A 387 14.10 -22.18 -7.24
N SER A 388 12.94 -21.91 -7.82
CA SER A 388 12.58 -22.33 -9.19
C SER A 388 12.62 -21.14 -10.13
N GLY A 389 12.79 -21.38 -11.43
CA GLY A 389 12.65 -20.34 -12.45
C GLY A 389 11.25 -19.72 -12.44
N ILE A 390 11.15 -18.44 -12.79
CA ILE A 390 9.92 -17.66 -12.60
C ILE A 390 8.71 -18.24 -13.35
N LEU A 391 8.88 -18.83 -14.53
CA LEU A 391 7.75 -19.45 -15.25
C LEU A 391 7.23 -20.69 -14.52
N ASN A 392 8.09 -21.45 -13.84
CA ASN A 392 7.66 -22.57 -13.01
C ASN A 392 6.98 -22.10 -11.71
N ILE A 393 7.36 -20.93 -11.20
CA ILE A 393 6.59 -20.29 -10.12
C ILE A 393 5.20 -19.91 -10.66
N LEU A 394 5.11 -19.16 -11.75
CA LEU A 394 3.82 -18.71 -12.31
C LEU A 394 2.89 -19.88 -12.69
N LYS A 395 3.41 -20.99 -13.26
CA LYS A 395 2.61 -22.19 -13.61
C LYS A 395 1.98 -22.90 -12.40
N ARG A 396 2.54 -22.76 -11.20
CA ARG A 396 2.04 -23.44 -9.98
C ARG A 396 0.82 -22.76 -9.36
N TYR A 397 0.55 -21.52 -9.73
CA TYR A 397 -0.54 -20.74 -9.14
C TYR A 397 -1.60 -20.44 -10.19
N ASN A 398 -2.87 -20.51 -9.78
CA ASN A 398 -3.96 -20.03 -10.62
C ASN A 398 -4.02 -18.51 -10.59
N PHE A 399 -4.29 -17.86 -11.72
CA PHE A 399 -4.40 -16.41 -11.83
C PHE A 399 -5.81 -16.02 -12.25
N THR A 400 -6.39 -15.02 -11.58
CA THR A 400 -7.67 -14.41 -11.98
C THR A 400 -7.40 -13.03 -12.57
N ILE A 401 -8.05 -12.72 -13.69
CA ILE A 401 -7.95 -11.39 -14.30
C ILE A 401 -8.82 -10.36 -13.56
N GLU A 402 -9.86 -10.82 -12.86
CA GLU A 402 -10.69 -9.98 -11.99
C GLU A 402 -10.02 -9.78 -10.62
N GLU A 403 -9.98 -8.54 -10.15
CA GLU A 403 -9.48 -8.22 -8.82
C GLU A 403 -10.54 -8.60 -7.77
N ASN A 404 -10.15 -9.37 -6.75
CA ASN A 404 -11.11 -9.84 -5.76
C ASN A 404 -11.71 -8.67 -4.96
N THR A 405 -12.98 -8.79 -4.57
CA THR A 405 -13.58 -7.89 -3.59
C THR A 405 -13.45 -8.50 -2.20
N PRO A 406 -13.68 -7.76 -1.10
CA PRO A 406 -13.75 -8.36 0.24
C PRO A 406 -14.82 -9.48 0.37
N PHE A 407 -15.80 -9.53 -0.54
CA PHE A 407 -17.01 -10.36 -0.47
C PHE A 407 -16.95 -11.59 -1.37
N ASP A 408 -16.27 -11.50 -2.51
CA ASP A 408 -16.11 -12.62 -3.43
C ASP A 408 -14.63 -12.75 -3.81
N GLN A 409 -14.00 -13.78 -3.25
CA GLN A 409 -12.59 -14.05 -3.36
C GLN A 409 -12.36 -15.39 -4.04
N GLU A 410 -11.63 -15.36 -5.16
CA GLU A 410 -11.11 -16.59 -5.76
C GLU A 410 -9.79 -16.87 -5.07
N VAL A 411 -9.55 -18.14 -4.74
CA VAL A 411 -8.27 -18.62 -4.23
C VAL A 411 -7.29 -18.74 -5.39
N SER A 412 -7.04 -17.59 -6.00
CA SER A 412 -6.25 -17.34 -7.20
C SER A 412 -5.49 -16.02 -7.00
N LEU A 413 -4.43 -15.87 -7.77
CA LEU A 413 -3.60 -14.68 -7.82
C LEU A 413 -4.29 -13.59 -8.65
N ASP A 414 -4.64 -12.48 -8.00
CA ASP A 414 -5.36 -11.35 -8.62
C ASP A 414 -4.45 -10.12 -8.85
N PRO A 415 -4.88 -9.11 -9.63
CA PRO A 415 -4.06 -7.94 -9.92
C PRO A 415 -3.60 -7.15 -8.69
N GLU A 416 -4.32 -7.22 -7.56
CA GLU A 416 -3.88 -6.56 -6.33
C GLU A 416 -2.58 -7.15 -5.78
N LEU A 417 -2.33 -8.45 -6.02
CA LEU A 417 -1.09 -9.11 -5.58
C LEU A 417 0.16 -8.38 -6.07
N LEU A 418 0.07 -7.74 -7.24
CA LEU A 418 1.16 -6.96 -7.83
C LEU A 418 1.63 -5.91 -6.82
N GLY A 419 0.69 -5.17 -6.23
CA GLY A 419 1.00 -4.18 -5.19
C GLY A 419 1.73 -4.78 -4.01
N LYS A 420 1.20 -5.88 -3.45
CA LYS A 420 1.82 -6.59 -2.32
C LYS A 420 3.21 -7.14 -2.63
N VAL A 421 3.40 -7.70 -3.81
CA VAL A 421 4.66 -8.28 -4.26
C VAL A 421 5.70 -7.17 -4.43
N PHE A 422 5.38 -6.13 -5.19
CA PHE A 422 6.34 -5.11 -5.53
C PHE A 422 6.70 -4.22 -4.35
N GLU A 423 5.76 -3.83 -3.50
CA GLU A 423 6.08 -3.08 -2.28
C GLU A 423 7.06 -3.85 -1.39
N ASN A 424 6.95 -5.17 -1.34
CA ASN A 424 7.86 -6.02 -0.58
C ASN A 424 9.22 -6.25 -1.25
N LEU A 425 9.27 -6.31 -2.59
CA LEU A 425 10.53 -6.35 -3.34
C LEU A 425 11.28 -5.02 -3.22
N LEU A 426 10.58 -3.89 -3.33
CA LEU A 426 11.12 -2.55 -3.12
C LEU A 426 11.61 -2.34 -1.68
N ALA A 427 10.86 -2.86 -0.71
CA ALA A 427 11.25 -2.91 0.70
C ALA A 427 12.58 -3.62 0.98
N SER A 428 13.11 -4.42 0.04
CA SER A 428 14.38 -5.12 0.17
C SER A 428 15.57 -4.42 -0.49
N TYR A 429 15.34 -3.31 -1.21
CA TYR A 429 16.40 -2.63 -1.94
C TYR A 429 16.30 -1.09 -1.81
N ASN A 430 17.27 -0.49 -1.13
CA ASN A 430 17.52 0.96 -1.20
C ASN A 430 18.82 1.18 -2.01
N PRO A 431 18.77 1.87 -3.18
CA PRO A 431 19.93 2.15 -4.01
C PRO A 431 21.04 2.92 -3.27
N GLU A 432 20.69 3.75 -2.28
CA GLU A 432 21.65 4.63 -1.58
C GLU A 432 22.29 3.99 -0.35
N THR A 433 21.65 2.99 0.27
CA THR A 433 22.08 2.50 1.59
C THR A 433 22.30 0.99 1.69
N GLN A 434 21.95 0.20 0.66
CA GLN A 434 22.05 -1.27 0.68
C GLN A 434 21.39 -1.95 1.92
N THR A 435 20.46 -1.27 2.60
CA THR A 435 19.72 -1.80 3.76
C THR A 435 18.25 -2.01 3.42
N THR A 436 17.57 -2.94 4.13
CA THR A 436 16.14 -3.21 3.94
C THR A 436 15.30 -1.93 4.12
N ALA A 437 14.77 -1.43 3.00
CA ALA A 437 14.06 -0.16 2.83
C ALA A 437 12.75 -0.01 3.64
N ARG A 438 12.18 -1.07 4.23
CA ARG A 438 10.90 -1.00 4.99
C ARG A 438 10.87 0.11 6.06
N LYS A 439 11.99 0.37 6.74
CA LYS A 439 12.04 1.40 7.79
C LYS A 439 12.21 2.82 7.24
N GLN A 440 12.69 2.98 6.01
CA GLN A 440 13.04 4.28 5.43
C GLN A 440 11.96 4.84 4.53
N THR A 441 11.26 4.02 3.72
CA THR A 441 10.15 4.52 2.87
C THR A 441 8.85 4.67 3.64
N GLY A 442 8.67 3.94 4.74
CA GLY A 442 7.45 3.99 5.55
C GLY A 442 6.18 3.53 4.81
N SER A 443 6.31 2.87 3.66
CA SER A 443 5.21 2.40 2.81
C SER A 443 4.68 1.05 3.33
N PHE A 444 3.38 1.00 3.64
CA PHE A 444 2.71 -0.23 4.07
C PHE A 444 1.46 -0.48 3.25
N TYR A 445 1.30 -1.72 2.77
CA TYR A 445 0.08 -2.16 2.11
C TYR A 445 -1.13 -2.04 3.04
N THR A 446 -2.17 -1.35 2.58
CA THR A 446 -3.44 -1.18 3.30
C THR A 446 -4.37 -2.39 3.08
N PRO A 447 -4.84 -3.07 4.14
CA PRO A 447 -5.80 -4.18 4.01
C PRO A 447 -7.08 -3.81 3.25
N ARG A 448 -7.65 -4.76 2.49
CA ARG A 448 -8.83 -4.55 1.64
C ARG A 448 -10.02 -4.01 2.43
N GLU A 449 -10.27 -4.53 3.62
CA GLU A 449 -11.37 -4.09 4.47
C GLU A 449 -11.22 -2.63 4.92
N ILE A 450 -9.99 -2.16 5.13
CA ILE A 450 -9.69 -0.77 5.47
C ILE A 450 -9.87 0.13 4.25
N VAL A 451 -9.36 -0.28 3.09
CA VAL A 451 -9.54 0.45 1.83
C VAL A 451 -11.04 0.62 1.54
N GLN A 452 -11.80 -0.47 1.59
CA GLN A 452 -13.25 -0.46 1.35
C GLN A 452 -13.97 0.49 2.29
N TYR A 453 -13.74 0.37 3.61
CA TYR A 453 -14.38 1.24 4.59
C TYR A 453 -14.08 2.72 4.34
N MET A 454 -12.82 3.07 4.09
CA MET A 454 -12.43 4.46 3.86
C MET A 454 -13.03 5.02 2.55
N VAL A 455 -13.10 4.19 1.49
CA VAL A 455 -13.74 4.55 0.23
C VAL A 455 -15.24 4.78 0.43
N ASP A 456 -15.92 3.88 1.13
CA ASP A 456 -17.36 3.98 1.40
C ASP A 456 -17.70 5.24 2.19
N GLU A 457 -17.00 5.51 3.30
CA GLU A 457 -17.24 6.71 4.10
C GLU A 457 -16.93 8.00 3.33
N SER A 458 -15.91 7.98 2.46
CA SER A 458 -15.56 9.15 1.63
C SER A 458 -16.62 9.44 0.57
N LEU A 459 -17.13 8.40 -0.11
CA LEU A 459 -18.20 8.52 -1.10
C LEU A 459 -19.53 8.94 -0.44
N VAL A 460 -19.87 8.36 0.71
CA VAL A 460 -21.06 8.79 1.46
C VAL A 460 -20.92 10.26 1.88
N ALA A 461 -19.76 10.70 2.40
CA ALA A 461 -19.53 12.11 2.72
C ALA A 461 -19.69 13.03 1.50
N HIS A 462 -19.21 12.61 0.33
CA HIS A 462 -19.38 13.35 -0.93
C HIS A 462 -20.85 13.44 -1.38
N LEU A 463 -21.60 12.33 -1.32
CA LEU A 463 -23.02 12.30 -1.68
C LEU A 463 -23.88 13.13 -0.72
N LYS A 464 -23.59 13.06 0.59
CA LYS A 464 -24.25 13.92 1.59
C LYS A 464 -24.08 15.40 1.28
N ARG A 465 -22.87 15.80 0.87
CA ARG A 465 -22.54 17.18 0.52
C ARG A 465 -23.21 17.66 -0.78
N THR A 466 -23.33 16.78 -1.77
CA THR A 466 -23.73 17.17 -3.13
C THR A 466 -25.21 16.93 -3.44
N VAL A 467 -25.78 15.85 -2.91
CA VAL A 467 -27.17 15.44 -3.17
C VAL A 467 -28.06 15.72 -1.95
N GLY A 468 -27.54 15.51 -0.74
CA GLY A 468 -28.23 15.86 0.50
C GLY A 468 -28.00 14.85 1.62
N GLU A 469 -27.97 15.33 2.86
CA GLU A 469 -27.66 14.53 4.05
C GLU A 469 -28.79 13.54 4.43
N ASP A 470 -30.06 13.90 4.18
CA ASP A 470 -31.24 13.11 4.56
C ASP A 470 -31.32 11.74 3.84
N LEU A 471 -30.60 11.58 2.74
CA LEU A 471 -30.56 10.34 1.94
C LEU A 471 -29.41 9.41 2.34
N GLU A 472 -28.67 9.70 3.42
CA GLU A 472 -27.62 8.81 3.92
C GLU A 472 -28.05 7.33 4.00
N PRO A 473 -29.24 6.96 4.52
CA PRO A 473 -29.66 5.56 4.55
C PRO A 473 -29.69 4.88 3.17
N GLU A 474 -30.07 5.61 2.12
CA GLU A 474 -30.08 5.09 0.75
C GLU A 474 -28.66 5.01 0.18
N TYR A 475 -27.78 5.97 0.48
CA TYR A 475 -26.37 5.87 0.11
C TYR A 475 -25.72 4.63 0.73
N ARG A 476 -26.03 4.31 2.00
CA ARG A 476 -25.54 3.10 2.67
C ARG A 476 -25.97 1.82 1.95
N LYS A 477 -27.21 1.76 1.43
CA LYS A 477 -27.70 0.63 0.61
C LYS A 477 -27.04 0.56 -0.77
N LEU A 478 -26.65 1.70 -1.34
CA LEU A 478 -25.95 1.75 -2.63
C LEU A 478 -24.50 1.27 -2.50
N VAL A 479 -23.79 1.67 -1.43
CA VAL A 479 -22.40 1.23 -1.22
C VAL A 479 -22.31 -0.21 -0.72
N ALA A 480 -23.37 -0.73 -0.09
CA ALA A 480 -23.43 -2.12 0.32
C ALA A 480 -23.51 -3.08 -0.88
N TYR A 481 -22.95 -4.28 -0.71
CA TYR A 481 -23.02 -5.37 -1.69
C TYR A 481 -24.20 -6.32 -1.38
N THR A 482 -25.29 -5.76 -0.86
CA THR A 482 -26.52 -6.50 -0.53
C THR A 482 -27.56 -6.35 -1.63
N ASP A 483 -28.61 -7.18 -1.57
CA ASP A 483 -29.74 -7.11 -2.49
C ASP A 483 -30.85 -6.17 -2.00
N GLU A 484 -30.57 -5.34 -0.99
CA GLU A 484 -31.54 -4.35 -0.53
C GLU A 484 -31.80 -3.34 -1.64
N GLU A 485 -33.00 -3.31 -2.19
CA GLU A 485 -33.37 -2.29 -3.18
C GLU A 485 -33.38 -0.90 -2.52
N SER A 486 -32.88 0.09 -3.27
CA SER A 486 -32.96 1.49 -2.86
C SER A 486 -34.31 2.07 -3.24
N ASN A 487 -34.86 2.92 -2.37
CA ASN A 487 -36.14 3.61 -2.61
C ASN A 487 -35.93 4.97 -3.31
N LEU A 488 -34.89 5.07 -4.14
CA LEU A 488 -34.51 6.32 -4.79
C LEU A 488 -35.41 6.62 -5.99
N THR A 489 -35.91 7.85 -6.05
CA THR A 489 -36.59 8.38 -7.24
C THR A 489 -35.61 8.52 -8.41
N ASP A 490 -36.12 8.56 -9.65
CA ASP A 490 -35.27 8.72 -10.83
C ASP A 490 -34.48 10.04 -10.82
N GLU A 491 -35.08 11.11 -10.26
CA GLU A 491 -34.39 12.39 -10.06
C GLU A 491 -33.21 12.24 -9.07
N GLN A 492 -33.40 11.56 -7.94
CA GLN A 492 -32.32 11.32 -6.99
C GLN A 492 -31.23 10.41 -7.58
N LYS A 493 -31.60 9.39 -8.37
CA LYS A 493 -30.62 8.57 -9.10
C LYS A 493 -29.80 9.42 -10.06
N HIS A 494 -30.44 10.35 -10.78
CA HIS A 494 -29.77 11.27 -11.68
C HIS A 494 -28.80 12.21 -10.93
N GLN A 495 -29.22 12.77 -9.80
CA GLN A 495 -28.37 13.62 -8.96
C GLN A 495 -27.15 12.87 -8.40
N ILE A 496 -27.33 11.62 -7.97
CA ILE A 496 -26.21 10.76 -7.52
C ILE A 496 -25.26 10.47 -8.69
N MET A 497 -25.80 10.18 -9.88
CA MET A 497 -25.02 9.94 -11.09
C MET A 497 -24.19 11.18 -11.48
N GLU A 498 -24.78 12.36 -11.43
CA GLU A 498 -24.09 13.64 -11.67
C GLU A 498 -23.04 13.94 -10.61
N ALA A 499 -23.32 13.64 -9.34
CA ALA A 499 -22.36 13.78 -8.24
C ALA A 499 -21.14 12.88 -8.44
N ILE A 500 -21.32 11.65 -8.94
CA ILE A 500 -20.23 10.72 -9.28
C ILE A 500 -19.47 11.20 -10.51
N TYR A 501 -20.17 11.63 -11.56
CA TYR A 501 -19.58 12.16 -12.80
C TYR A 501 -18.63 13.33 -12.54
N ASN A 502 -19.00 14.24 -11.63
CA ASN A 502 -18.20 15.42 -11.30
C ASN A 502 -17.17 15.22 -10.18
N CYS A 503 -17.13 14.03 -9.56
CA CYS A 503 -16.28 13.77 -8.40
C CYS A 503 -14.81 13.65 -8.80
N LYS A 504 -13.94 14.45 -8.18
CA LYS A 504 -12.48 14.34 -8.31
C LYS A 504 -11.85 13.78 -7.04
N VAL A 505 -11.12 12.67 -7.17
CA VAL A 505 -10.49 11.93 -6.08
C VAL A 505 -8.98 11.94 -6.27
N LEU A 506 -8.25 12.32 -5.22
CA LEU A 506 -6.78 12.25 -5.18
C LEU A 506 -6.32 11.31 -4.08
N ASP A 507 -5.39 10.41 -4.43
CA ASP A 507 -4.49 9.80 -3.46
C ASP A 507 -3.07 10.40 -3.57
N PRO A 508 -2.61 11.19 -2.58
CA PRO A 508 -1.34 11.91 -2.63
C PRO A 508 -0.10 11.04 -2.31
N ALA A 509 -0.30 9.79 -1.91
CA ALA A 509 0.75 8.81 -1.64
C ALA A 509 0.22 7.42 -2.00
N CYS A 510 -0.10 7.24 -3.29
CA CYS A 510 -1.00 6.17 -3.71
C CYS A 510 -0.39 4.77 -3.68
N GLY A 511 0.93 4.67 -3.56
CA GLY A 511 1.66 3.40 -3.61
C GLY A 511 1.25 2.60 -4.83
N SER A 512 0.95 1.33 -4.63
CA SER A 512 0.46 0.42 -5.66
C SER A 512 -0.97 0.69 -6.18
N GLY A 513 -1.62 1.77 -5.76
CA GLY A 513 -2.94 2.19 -6.24
C GLY A 513 -4.12 1.55 -5.52
N ALA A 514 -3.97 1.10 -4.27
CA ALA A 514 -5.04 0.44 -3.52
C ALA A 514 -6.31 1.30 -3.37
N PHE A 515 -6.20 2.55 -2.92
CA PHE A 515 -7.36 3.44 -2.82
C PHE A 515 -7.89 3.92 -4.18
N PRO A 516 -7.06 4.32 -5.17
CA PRO A 516 -7.55 4.62 -6.51
C PRO A 516 -8.37 3.49 -7.14
N VAL A 517 -7.91 2.23 -7.05
CA VAL A 517 -8.63 1.08 -7.60
C VAL A 517 -9.89 0.76 -6.78
N GLY A 518 -9.82 0.83 -5.44
CA GLY A 518 -11.00 0.65 -4.59
C GLY A 518 -12.08 1.71 -4.87
N MET A 519 -11.68 2.96 -5.08
CA MET A 519 -12.58 4.05 -5.47
C MET A 519 -13.22 3.79 -6.83
N LEU A 520 -12.44 3.34 -7.83
CA LEU A 520 -12.97 2.96 -9.14
C LEU A 520 -14.05 1.90 -9.02
N GLN A 521 -13.74 0.80 -8.32
CA GLN A 521 -14.66 -0.32 -8.15
C GLN A 521 -15.96 0.12 -7.45
N GLN A 522 -15.85 0.92 -6.40
CA GLN A 522 -17.02 1.36 -5.64
C GLN A 522 -17.88 2.36 -6.42
N MET A 523 -17.29 3.28 -7.18
CA MET A 523 -18.04 4.20 -8.05
C MET A 523 -18.77 3.42 -9.16
N VAL A 524 -18.12 2.43 -9.78
CA VAL A 524 -18.76 1.54 -10.78
C VAL A 524 -19.90 0.75 -10.15
N HIS A 525 -19.72 0.19 -8.95
CA HIS A 525 -20.77 -0.52 -8.22
C HIS A 525 -22.00 0.36 -7.97
N ILE A 526 -21.81 1.59 -7.50
CA ILE A 526 -22.92 2.53 -7.28
C ILE A 526 -23.64 2.84 -8.61
N LEU A 527 -22.90 3.12 -9.68
CA LEU A 527 -23.47 3.39 -11.01
C LEU A 527 -24.25 2.18 -11.55
N ASN A 528 -23.73 0.97 -11.36
CA ASN A 528 -24.40 -0.27 -11.76
C ASN A 528 -25.73 -0.45 -11.00
N ARG A 529 -25.77 -0.12 -9.71
CA ARG A 529 -26.96 -0.23 -8.86
C ARG A 529 -28.07 0.74 -9.25
N ILE A 530 -27.72 1.95 -9.71
CA ILE A 530 -28.72 2.96 -10.08
C ILE A 530 -29.12 2.91 -11.56
N ASP A 531 -28.25 2.39 -12.44
CA ASP A 531 -28.46 2.35 -13.89
C ASP A 531 -27.95 1.03 -14.51
N PRO A 532 -28.52 -0.15 -14.20
CA PRO A 532 -27.93 -1.44 -14.61
C PRO A 532 -27.66 -1.60 -16.10
N THR A 533 -28.50 -1.01 -16.97
CA THR A 533 -28.39 -1.07 -18.44
C THR A 533 -27.41 -0.04 -19.02
N ASN A 534 -26.90 0.89 -18.20
CA ASN A 534 -25.96 1.93 -18.59
C ASN A 534 -26.51 2.97 -19.59
N ASP A 535 -27.83 2.97 -19.82
CA ASP A 535 -28.50 3.85 -20.78
C ASP A 535 -28.46 5.32 -20.35
N ASN A 536 -28.74 5.58 -19.07
CA ASN A 536 -28.75 6.94 -18.54
C ASN A 536 -27.34 7.52 -18.46
N TRP A 537 -26.37 6.70 -18.05
CA TRP A 537 -24.95 7.07 -18.08
C TRP A 537 -24.49 7.43 -19.50
N LYS A 538 -24.82 6.58 -20.50
CA LYS A 538 -24.52 6.85 -21.91
C LYS A 538 -25.11 8.17 -22.38
N LYS A 539 -26.39 8.39 -22.11
CA LYS A 539 -27.09 9.63 -22.46
C LYS A 539 -26.40 10.85 -21.83
N MET A 540 -26.06 10.76 -20.55
CA MET A 540 -25.37 11.85 -19.84
C MET A 540 -23.98 12.15 -20.44
N LEU A 541 -23.19 11.12 -20.81
CA LEU A 541 -21.90 11.33 -21.48
C LEU A 541 -22.06 12.03 -22.82
N ILE A 542 -23.03 11.61 -23.63
CA ILE A 542 -23.30 12.22 -24.95
C ILE A 542 -23.78 13.66 -24.78
N ASP A 543 -24.75 13.91 -23.91
CA ASP A 543 -25.30 15.25 -23.67
C ASP A 543 -24.21 16.22 -23.18
N ASN A 544 -23.33 15.77 -22.28
CA ASN A 544 -22.23 16.58 -21.78
C ASN A 544 -21.14 16.80 -22.84
N ALA A 545 -20.79 15.80 -23.64
CA ALA A 545 -19.86 15.97 -24.75
C ALA A 545 -20.38 17.01 -25.77
N VAL A 546 -21.68 16.98 -26.08
CA VAL A 546 -22.32 17.96 -26.96
C VAL A 546 -22.33 19.37 -26.34
N LYS A 547 -22.61 19.49 -25.04
CA LYS A 547 -22.55 20.79 -24.32
C LYS A 547 -21.12 21.36 -24.31
N GLU A 548 -20.11 20.55 -24.05
CA GLU A 548 -18.70 20.96 -24.09
C GLU A 548 -18.32 21.47 -25.48
N SER A 549 -18.65 20.73 -26.55
CA SER A 549 -18.38 21.15 -27.92
C SER A 549 -19.15 22.42 -28.34
N ARG A 550 -20.31 22.71 -27.75
CA ARG A 550 -21.06 23.96 -27.99
C ARG A 550 -20.46 25.16 -27.25
N ASN A 551 -19.98 24.95 -26.02
CA ASN A 551 -19.40 26.01 -25.19
C ASN A 551 -17.96 26.36 -25.62
N ALA A 552 -17.23 25.41 -26.20
CA ALA A 552 -15.97 25.64 -26.89
C ALA A 552 -16.23 26.34 -28.24
N PHE A 553 -16.60 27.62 -28.21
CA PHE A 553 -16.69 28.45 -29.41
C PHE A 553 -15.36 28.34 -30.19
N GLN A 554 -15.39 27.72 -31.37
CA GLN A 554 -14.38 27.76 -32.47
C GLN A 554 -13.22 26.73 -32.55
N ALA A 555 -13.13 25.67 -31.72
CA ALA A 555 -11.93 24.80 -31.73
C ALA A 555 -12.03 23.45 -32.48
N ASP A 556 -13.13 22.70 -32.35
CA ASP A 556 -13.24 21.35 -32.95
C ASP A 556 -13.86 21.39 -34.35
N THR A 557 -13.25 20.69 -35.30
CA THR A 557 -13.86 20.43 -36.62
C THR A 557 -15.07 19.49 -36.52
N ASP A 558 -16.01 19.55 -37.48
CA ASP A 558 -17.15 18.62 -37.53
C ASP A 558 -16.71 17.15 -37.52
N GLU A 559 -15.56 16.85 -38.14
CA GLU A 559 -14.94 15.52 -38.15
C GLU A 559 -14.46 15.10 -36.74
N GLU A 560 -13.79 15.98 -36.00
CA GLU A 560 -13.32 15.71 -34.64
C GLU A 560 -14.47 15.48 -33.66
N ARG A 561 -15.53 16.29 -33.77
CA ARG A 561 -16.74 16.10 -32.96
C ARG A 561 -17.39 14.75 -33.23
N ASN A 562 -17.54 14.39 -34.50
CA ASN A 562 -18.11 13.10 -34.90
C ASN A 562 -17.24 11.92 -34.44
N ALA A 563 -15.91 12.05 -34.52
CA ALA A 563 -14.98 11.05 -34.01
C ALA A 563 -15.07 10.86 -32.49
N ARG A 564 -15.23 11.95 -31.72
CA ARG A 564 -15.40 11.90 -30.26
C ARG A 564 -16.70 11.21 -29.87
N LEU A 565 -17.81 11.56 -30.53
CA LEU A 565 -19.11 10.91 -30.30
C LEU A 565 -19.06 9.42 -30.66
N LYS A 566 -18.46 9.07 -31.80
CA LYS A 566 -18.27 7.68 -32.20
C LYS A 566 -17.42 6.89 -31.20
N ASP A 567 -16.34 7.46 -30.68
CA ASP A 567 -15.51 6.77 -29.68
C ASP A 567 -16.24 6.52 -28.36
N ILE A 568 -17.14 7.44 -27.96
CA ILE A 568 -18.07 7.24 -26.85
C ILE A 568 -19.01 6.08 -27.20
N GLU A 569 -19.71 6.13 -28.34
CA GLU A 569 -20.64 5.06 -28.76
C GLU A 569 -19.96 3.68 -28.80
N ASP A 570 -18.75 3.60 -29.37
CA ASP A 570 -17.96 2.38 -29.43
C ASP A 570 -17.63 1.83 -28.02
N SER A 571 -17.53 2.70 -26.99
CA SER A 571 -17.25 2.27 -25.61
C SER A 571 -18.44 1.58 -24.95
N PHE A 572 -19.66 1.89 -25.37
CA PHE A 572 -20.89 1.23 -24.95
C PHE A 572 -21.31 0.09 -25.90
N ASN A 573 -20.49 -0.24 -26.89
CA ASN A 573 -20.81 -1.32 -27.81
C ASN A 573 -20.69 -2.67 -27.10
N GLU A 574 -21.83 -3.26 -26.72
CA GLU A 574 -21.93 -4.54 -26.01
C GLU A 574 -21.39 -5.74 -26.78
N SER A 575 -21.24 -5.63 -28.11
CA SER A 575 -20.57 -6.67 -28.91
C SER A 575 -19.05 -6.67 -28.74
N LEU A 576 -18.50 -5.60 -28.18
CA LEU A 576 -17.06 -5.41 -27.98
C LEU A 576 -16.67 -5.30 -26.50
N ASN A 577 -17.55 -4.77 -25.64
CA ASN A 577 -17.23 -4.50 -24.24
C ASN A 577 -18.40 -4.88 -23.32
N ASN A 578 -18.08 -5.29 -22.09
CA ASN A 578 -19.04 -5.32 -21.00
C ASN A 578 -19.50 -3.87 -20.68
N PRO A 579 -20.79 -3.63 -20.32
CA PRO A 579 -21.29 -2.31 -19.95
C PRO A 579 -20.40 -1.49 -19.00
N ASP A 580 -19.72 -2.14 -18.05
CA ASP A 580 -18.87 -1.44 -17.08
C ASP A 580 -17.60 -0.82 -17.68
N TYR A 581 -17.14 -1.25 -18.87
CA TYR A 581 -15.96 -0.69 -19.54
C TYR A 581 -16.08 0.83 -19.73
N ALA A 582 -17.24 1.30 -20.21
CA ALA A 582 -17.46 2.72 -20.47
C ALA A 582 -17.47 3.55 -19.18
N ARG A 583 -18.00 3.00 -18.08
CA ARG A 583 -17.96 3.64 -16.76
C ARG A 583 -16.52 3.76 -16.29
N LYS A 584 -15.77 2.66 -16.30
CA LYS A 584 -14.37 2.63 -15.87
C LYS A 584 -13.53 3.61 -16.67
N LEU A 585 -13.67 3.60 -18.00
CA LEU A 585 -12.90 4.48 -18.87
C LEU A 585 -13.12 5.97 -18.53
N TYR A 586 -14.38 6.39 -18.34
CA TYR A 586 -14.69 7.76 -17.95
C TYR A 586 -14.12 8.13 -16.57
N LEU A 587 -14.33 7.27 -15.57
CA LEU A 587 -13.89 7.50 -14.19
C LEU A 587 -12.37 7.60 -14.09
N ILE A 588 -11.63 6.75 -14.82
CA ILE A 588 -10.17 6.79 -14.90
C ILE A 588 -9.69 8.08 -15.57
N GLU A 589 -10.40 8.55 -16.61
CA GLU A 589 -10.03 9.77 -17.32
C GLU A 589 -10.31 11.04 -16.50
N ASN A 590 -11.42 11.10 -15.76
CA ASN A 590 -11.95 12.37 -15.25
C ASN A 590 -12.02 12.48 -13.73
N CYS A 591 -12.04 11.35 -13.01
CA CYS A 591 -12.35 11.30 -11.58
C CYS A 591 -11.16 10.88 -10.72
N ILE A 592 -10.29 9.98 -11.18
CA ILE A 592 -9.31 9.31 -10.31
C ILE A 592 -7.88 9.78 -10.62
N TYR A 593 -7.18 10.22 -9.57
CA TYR A 593 -5.82 10.75 -9.65
C TYR A 593 -4.95 10.17 -8.52
N GLY A 594 -3.67 9.92 -8.80
CA GLY A 594 -2.73 9.37 -7.83
C GLY A 594 -1.33 9.97 -7.97
N VAL A 595 -0.67 10.18 -6.84
CA VAL A 595 0.71 10.67 -6.77
C VAL A 595 1.50 9.77 -5.84
N ASP A 596 2.73 9.43 -6.21
CA ASP A 596 3.67 8.75 -5.36
C ASP A 596 5.08 9.24 -5.66
N ILE A 597 5.98 9.25 -4.68
CA ILE A 597 7.37 9.66 -4.91
C ILE A 597 8.14 8.59 -5.68
N GLN A 598 7.73 7.31 -5.61
CA GLN A 598 8.37 6.18 -6.26
C GLN A 598 7.74 5.93 -7.64
N SER A 599 8.53 6.13 -8.71
CA SER A 599 8.10 5.92 -10.10
C SER A 599 7.58 4.50 -10.36
N ILE A 600 8.19 3.51 -9.74
CA ILE A 600 7.75 2.11 -9.80
C ILE A 600 6.36 1.87 -9.19
N ALA A 601 6.01 2.54 -8.08
CA ALA A 601 4.69 2.43 -7.45
C ALA A 601 3.60 2.95 -8.41
N ILE A 602 3.90 4.06 -9.09
CA ILE A 602 3.08 4.62 -10.16
C ILE A 602 2.92 3.65 -11.34
N GLN A 603 3.97 2.96 -11.77
CA GLN A 603 3.87 1.95 -12.83
C GLN A 603 2.92 0.81 -12.43
N ILE A 604 2.97 0.35 -11.18
CA ILE A 604 2.09 -0.72 -10.67
C ILE A 604 0.64 -0.25 -10.57
N SER A 605 0.42 0.98 -10.12
CA SER A 605 -0.91 1.59 -10.11
C SER A 605 -1.50 1.57 -11.52
N LYS A 606 -0.78 2.14 -12.50
CA LYS A 606 -1.19 2.13 -13.93
C LYS A 606 -1.48 0.72 -14.44
N LEU A 607 -0.66 -0.25 -14.04
CA LEU A 607 -0.83 -1.66 -14.42
C LEU A 607 -2.18 -2.23 -13.99
N ARG A 608 -2.59 -1.97 -12.75
CA ARG A 608 -3.86 -2.45 -12.22
C ARG A 608 -5.05 -1.82 -12.94
N PHE A 609 -4.97 -0.54 -13.28
CA PHE A 609 -5.97 0.12 -14.12
C PHE A 609 -6.05 -0.48 -15.53
N PHE A 610 -4.91 -0.82 -16.13
CA PHE A 610 -4.89 -1.51 -17.42
C PHE A 610 -5.53 -2.89 -17.36
N ILE A 611 -5.20 -3.71 -16.35
CA ILE A 611 -5.84 -5.02 -16.21
C ILE A 611 -7.36 -4.86 -16.03
N SER A 612 -7.79 -3.93 -15.17
CA SER A 612 -9.22 -3.64 -14.93
C SER A 612 -9.98 -3.26 -16.21
N LEU A 613 -9.34 -2.54 -17.14
CA LEU A 613 -9.90 -2.21 -18.45
C LEU A 613 -9.84 -3.35 -19.45
N VAL A 614 -8.77 -4.15 -19.46
CA VAL A 614 -8.65 -5.31 -20.36
C VAL A 614 -9.72 -6.33 -20.02
N VAL A 615 -9.97 -6.60 -18.75
CA VAL A 615 -10.96 -7.59 -18.26
C VAL A 615 -12.33 -7.38 -18.88
N ASP A 616 -12.81 -6.14 -18.97
CA ASP A 616 -14.16 -5.83 -19.47
C ASP A 616 -14.29 -5.85 -21.00
N GLN A 617 -13.21 -6.09 -21.75
CA GLN A 617 -13.25 -6.14 -23.21
C GLN A 617 -13.48 -7.57 -23.70
N LEU A 618 -14.46 -7.78 -24.58
CA LEU A 618 -14.75 -9.09 -25.15
C LEU A 618 -13.69 -9.45 -26.20
N THR A 619 -13.22 -10.69 -26.18
CA THR A 619 -12.24 -11.18 -27.15
C THR A 619 -12.94 -11.80 -28.37
N ASN A 620 -12.28 -11.70 -29.52
CA ASN A 620 -12.64 -12.42 -30.74
C ASN A 620 -11.37 -12.94 -31.43
N ASN A 621 -11.54 -13.71 -32.51
CA ASN A 621 -10.44 -14.34 -33.23
C ASN A 621 -10.00 -13.54 -34.48
N ASP A 622 -10.36 -12.26 -34.58
CA ASP A 622 -10.08 -11.42 -35.76
C ASP A 622 -8.86 -10.50 -35.52
N PRO A 623 -7.67 -10.81 -36.10
CA PRO A 623 -6.47 -10.00 -35.93
C PRO A 623 -6.59 -8.60 -36.56
N VAL A 624 -7.42 -8.42 -37.59
CA VAL A 624 -7.62 -7.10 -38.24
C VAL A 624 -8.37 -6.16 -37.30
N LYS A 625 -9.26 -6.72 -36.47
CA LYS A 625 -9.98 -5.98 -35.41
C LYS A 625 -9.27 -6.06 -34.05
N ASN A 626 -7.98 -6.37 -34.05
CA ASN A 626 -7.16 -6.46 -32.84
C ASN A 626 -7.75 -7.41 -31.77
N PHE A 627 -8.37 -8.51 -32.21
CA PHE A 627 -9.01 -9.51 -31.34
C PHE A 627 -10.14 -8.95 -30.46
N GLY A 628 -10.75 -7.83 -30.86
CA GLY A 628 -11.78 -7.13 -30.06
C GLY A 628 -11.19 -6.25 -28.94
N ILE A 629 -9.87 -6.21 -28.82
CA ILE A 629 -9.18 -5.41 -27.80
C ILE A 629 -8.94 -3.99 -28.32
N ARG A 630 -9.39 -3.01 -27.57
CA ARG A 630 -9.07 -1.59 -27.75
C ARG A 630 -7.70 -1.29 -27.15
N PRO A 631 -6.89 -0.45 -27.83
CA PRO A 631 -5.67 0.10 -27.24
C PRO A 631 -5.96 0.77 -25.89
N LEU A 632 -5.06 0.57 -24.94
CA LEU A 632 -5.14 1.09 -23.58
C LEU A 632 -4.90 2.60 -23.56
N PRO A 633 -5.59 3.33 -22.65
CA PRO A 633 -5.43 4.77 -22.55
C PRO A 633 -4.06 5.16 -22.01
N ASN A 634 -3.66 6.41 -22.25
CA ASN A 634 -2.45 6.96 -21.64
C ASN A 634 -2.75 7.49 -20.23
N LEU A 635 -2.10 6.93 -19.20
CA LEU A 635 -2.34 7.26 -17.79
C LEU A 635 -1.30 8.24 -17.19
N GLU A 636 -0.37 8.77 -17.98
CA GLU A 636 0.72 9.64 -17.49
C GLU A 636 0.22 10.96 -16.87
N ALA A 637 -0.95 11.44 -17.27
CA ALA A 637 -1.61 12.63 -16.69
C ALA A 637 -2.56 12.31 -15.51
N LYS A 638 -2.57 11.07 -15.02
CA LYS A 638 -3.47 10.60 -13.94
C LYS A 638 -2.69 10.04 -12.76
N PHE A 639 -1.59 9.36 -13.05
CA PHE A 639 -0.68 8.81 -12.06
C PHE A 639 0.71 9.39 -12.29
N VAL A 640 1.13 10.29 -11.41
CA VAL A 640 2.36 11.09 -11.55
C VAL A 640 3.35 10.72 -10.45
N ALA A 641 4.61 10.48 -10.84
CA ALA A 641 5.70 10.31 -9.90
C ALA A 641 6.20 11.69 -9.44
N ALA A 642 5.94 12.07 -8.19
CA ALA A 642 6.26 13.39 -7.67
C ALA A 642 6.37 13.46 -6.13
N ASN A 643 7.11 14.44 -5.62
CA ASN A 643 7.09 14.80 -4.20
C ASN A 643 5.85 15.65 -3.86
N THR A 644 4.79 15.00 -3.37
CA THR A 644 3.51 15.64 -3.06
C THR A 644 3.60 16.81 -2.07
N LEU A 645 4.57 16.76 -1.16
CA LEU A 645 4.75 17.75 -0.09
C LEU A 645 5.47 19.03 -0.55
N ILE A 646 6.01 19.08 -1.78
CA ILE A 646 6.67 20.26 -2.31
C ILE A 646 5.73 20.93 -3.33
N PRO A 647 5.04 22.04 -2.98
CA PRO A 647 4.29 22.81 -3.97
C PRO A 647 5.23 23.60 -4.90
N LEU A 648 4.72 24.00 -6.07
CA LEU A 648 5.36 25.06 -6.84
C LEU A 648 5.20 26.41 -6.13
N THR A 649 6.31 27.14 -6.01
CA THR A 649 6.32 28.49 -5.44
C THR A 649 5.69 29.48 -6.42
N LYS A 650 4.50 29.99 -6.06
CA LYS A 650 3.74 31.01 -6.81
C LYS A 650 3.87 32.35 -6.10
N ASN A 651 4.12 33.44 -6.83
CA ASN A 651 4.15 34.80 -6.26
C ASN A 651 2.71 35.26 -5.97
N GLU A 652 2.48 35.94 -4.85
CA GLU A 652 1.13 36.42 -4.47
C GLU A 652 0.67 37.56 -5.39
N GLY A 653 -0.38 37.31 -6.19
CA GLY A 653 -1.07 38.30 -7.01
C GLY A 653 -2.02 37.67 -8.04
N GLU A 654 -3.12 38.36 -8.40
CA GLU A 654 -4.06 37.94 -9.47
C GLU A 654 -3.44 38.00 -10.89
N LEU A 655 -2.18 38.40 -11.01
CA LEU A 655 -1.46 38.67 -12.26
C LEU A 655 -1.11 37.42 -13.11
N GLY A 656 -1.32 36.20 -12.61
CA GLY A 656 -0.89 34.96 -13.27
C GLY A 656 -1.80 34.38 -14.35
N ARG A 657 -2.99 34.95 -14.58
CA ARG A 657 -3.95 34.42 -15.55
C ARG A 657 -4.25 35.39 -16.66
N THR A 658 -3.20 35.73 -17.40
CA THR A 658 -3.37 36.41 -18.68
C THR A 658 -4.22 35.55 -19.63
N PRO A 659 -4.96 36.16 -20.57
CA PRO A 659 -5.68 35.40 -21.61
C PRO A 659 -4.77 34.41 -22.36
N ALA A 660 -3.48 34.72 -22.49
CA ALA A 660 -2.47 33.84 -23.07
C ALA A 660 -2.25 32.56 -22.24
N VAL A 661 -2.08 32.67 -20.92
CA VAL A 661 -1.95 31.52 -20.02
C VAL A 661 -3.20 30.64 -20.09
N ILE A 662 -4.39 31.24 -20.07
CA ILE A 662 -5.67 30.51 -20.17
C ILE A 662 -5.78 29.77 -21.52
N ALA A 663 -5.32 30.36 -22.61
CA ALA A 663 -5.30 29.70 -23.91
C ALA A 663 -4.36 28.48 -23.91
N ILE A 664 -3.17 28.60 -23.32
CA ILE A 664 -2.20 27.49 -23.19
C ILE A 664 -2.77 26.40 -22.27
N GLU A 665 -3.41 26.75 -21.16
CA GLU A 665 -4.12 25.82 -20.25
C GLU A 665 -5.17 24.99 -20.99
N ASN A 666 -6.02 25.65 -21.79
CA ASN A 666 -7.05 24.96 -22.57
C ASN A 666 -6.42 24.01 -23.60
N ASN A 667 -5.37 24.45 -24.29
CA ASN A 667 -4.63 23.61 -25.23
C ASN A 667 -3.96 22.42 -24.55
N LEU A 668 -3.44 22.57 -23.33
CA LEU A 668 -2.89 21.48 -22.52
C LEU A 668 -3.98 20.47 -22.13
N LYS A 669 -5.14 20.95 -21.69
CA LYS A 669 -6.29 20.10 -21.35
C LYS A 669 -6.72 19.28 -22.57
N GLU A 670 -6.84 19.93 -23.72
CA GLU A 670 -7.21 19.26 -24.98
C GLU A 670 -6.15 18.24 -25.41
N ALA A 671 -4.86 18.61 -25.39
CA ALA A 671 -3.77 17.71 -25.73
C ALA A 671 -3.69 16.49 -24.78
N ASN A 672 -3.97 16.69 -23.49
CA ASN A 672 -4.06 15.60 -22.51
C ASN A 672 -5.23 14.65 -22.80
N HIS A 673 -6.41 15.17 -23.15
CA HIS A 673 -7.54 14.34 -23.59
C HIS A 673 -7.20 13.58 -24.89
N LYS A 674 -6.57 14.25 -25.86
CA LYS A 674 -6.19 13.64 -27.15
C LYS A 674 -5.12 12.55 -26.99
N ILE A 675 -4.13 12.74 -26.11
CA ILE A 675 -3.12 11.69 -25.85
C ILE A 675 -3.68 10.53 -25.02
N PHE A 676 -4.61 10.78 -24.09
CA PHE A 676 -5.29 9.74 -23.31
C PHE A 676 -5.95 8.72 -24.24
N ARG A 677 -6.64 9.19 -25.29
CA ARG A 677 -7.37 8.35 -26.26
C ARG A 677 -6.57 7.98 -27.51
N ALA A 678 -5.28 8.32 -27.57
CA ALA A 678 -4.48 8.13 -28.78
C ALA A 678 -4.26 6.64 -29.10
N LYS A 679 -4.86 6.17 -30.20
CA LYS A 679 -4.82 4.76 -30.62
C LYS A 679 -3.57 4.40 -31.43
N SER A 680 -2.90 5.36 -32.07
CA SER A 680 -1.72 5.10 -32.91
C SER A 680 -0.46 5.77 -32.35
N VAL A 681 0.71 5.18 -32.66
CA VAL A 681 2.01 5.70 -32.24
C VAL A 681 2.30 7.07 -32.84
N LYS A 682 1.92 7.31 -34.09
CA LYS A 682 2.10 8.61 -34.76
C LYS A 682 1.33 9.71 -34.02
N THR A 683 0.07 9.44 -33.67
CA THR A 683 -0.77 10.38 -32.92
C THR A 683 -0.23 10.60 -31.51
N LYS A 684 0.25 9.55 -30.84
CA LYS A 684 0.91 9.68 -29.53
C LYS A 684 2.15 10.53 -29.57
N ARG A 685 3.06 10.31 -30.53
CA ARG A 685 4.29 11.10 -30.69
C ARG A 685 3.96 12.57 -30.93
N ARG A 686 3.02 12.86 -31.85
CA ARG A 686 2.54 14.22 -32.11
C ARG A 686 2.07 14.92 -30.84
N TRP A 687 1.21 14.28 -30.05
CA TRP A 687 0.68 14.89 -28.83
C TRP A 687 1.68 14.92 -27.67
N LYS A 688 2.59 13.95 -27.58
CA LYS A 688 3.71 13.95 -26.64
C LYS A 688 4.63 15.15 -26.88
N ASP A 689 5.03 15.37 -28.13
CA ASP A 689 5.86 16.51 -28.52
C ASP A 689 5.12 17.83 -28.28
N ARG A 690 3.83 17.91 -28.65
CA ARG A 690 3.00 19.10 -28.40
C ARG A 690 2.84 19.41 -26.91
N LEU A 691 2.67 18.40 -26.05
CA LEU A 691 2.59 18.58 -24.59
C LEU A 691 3.91 19.06 -23.99
N LYS A 692 5.06 18.63 -24.55
CA LYS A 692 6.37 19.16 -24.14
C LYS A 692 6.53 20.63 -24.53
N GLU A 693 6.11 21.00 -25.74
CA GLU A 693 6.11 22.39 -26.20
C GLU A 693 5.21 23.28 -25.34
N LEU A 694 3.93 22.91 -25.20
CA LEU A 694 2.95 23.67 -24.44
C LEU A 694 3.36 23.89 -22.98
N ARG A 695 4.00 22.90 -22.33
CA ARG A 695 4.52 23.06 -20.95
C ARG A 695 5.68 24.04 -20.87
N LYS A 696 6.58 24.03 -21.86
CA LYS A 696 7.68 25.01 -21.94
C LYS A 696 7.17 26.42 -22.22
N GLU A 697 6.21 26.54 -23.14
CA GLU A 697 5.49 27.80 -23.43
C GLU A 697 4.83 28.33 -22.16
N LEU A 698 4.08 27.47 -21.45
CA LEU A 698 3.43 27.82 -20.18
C LEU A 698 4.43 28.29 -19.13
N ALA A 699 5.50 27.52 -18.90
CA ALA A 699 6.50 27.85 -17.88
C ALA A 699 7.19 29.20 -18.17
N THR A 700 7.49 29.47 -19.44
CA THR A 700 8.09 30.74 -19.86
C THR A 700 7.11 31.89 -19.70
N GLN A 701 5.84 31.70 -20.08
CA GLN A 701 4.81 32.72 -19.92
C GLN A 701 4.56 33.05 -18.45
N LEU A 702 4.44 32.03 -17.59
CA LEU A 702 4.25 32.22 -16.14
C LEU A 702 5.45 32.89 -15.46
N ALA A 703 6.67 32.66 -15.95
CA ALA A 703 7.87 33.36 -15.48
C ALA A 703 7.88 34.83 -15.92
N ASN A 704 7.55 35.10 -17.19
CA ASN A 704 7.47 36.46 -17.75
C ASN A 704 6.38 37.30 -17.06
N ASP A 705 5.24 36.69 -16.77
CA ASP A 705 4.13 37.30 -16.04
C ASP A 705 4.45 37.49 -14.53
N GLY A 706 5.63 37.02 -14.08
CA GLY A 706 6.07 37.12 -12.69
C GLY A 706 5.26 36.25 -11.72
N PHE A 707 4.50 35.27 -12.22
CA PHE A 707 3.66 34.40 -11.41
C PHE A 707 4.45 33.25 -10.77
N LEU A 708 5.44 32.71 -11.49
CA LEU A 708 6.38 31.72 -10.97
C LEU A 708 7.75 32.35 -10.74
N SER A 709 8.47 31.88 -9.72
CA SER A 709 9.90 32.15 -9.62
C SER A 709 10.65 31.49 -10.77
N ALA A 710 11.87 31.97 -11.08
CA ALA A 710 12.71 31.36 -12.11
C ALA A 710 12.95 29.86 -11.85
N ASP A 711 13.16 29.48 -10.58
CA ASP A 711 13.34 28.09 -10.17
C ASP A 711 12.05 27.26 -10.38
N ALA A 712 10.89 27.78 -10.01
CA ALA A 712 9.61 27.10 -10.19
C ALA A 712 9.25 26.94 -11.68
N ALA A 713 9.56 27.94 -12.51
CA ALA A 713 9.40 27.84 -13.96
C ALA A 713 10.33 26.78 -14.57
N ASN A 714 11.58 26.71 -14.12
CA ASN A 714 12.54 25.68 -14.56
C ASN A 714 12.13 24.28 -14.12
N GLN A 715 11.61 24.12 -12.90
CA GLN A 715 11.02 22.87 -12.43
C GLN A 715 9.86 22.43 -13.33
N LEU A 716 8.93 23.34 -13.65
CA LEU A 716 7.79 23.02 -14.52
C LEU A 716 8.21 22.68 -15.96
N ALA A 717 9.20 23.39 -16.51
CA ALA A 717 9.70 23.19 -17.86
C ALA A 717 10.53 21.90 -18.02
N SER A 718 11.25 21.50 -16.97
CA SER A 718 12.09 20.30 -16.97
C SER A 718 11.31 19.02 -16.69
N TRP A 719 10.13 19.11 -16.09
CA TRP A 719 9.30 17.96 -15.81
C TRP A 719 8.85 17.27 -17.11
N ASP A 720 9.23 16.01 -17.31
CA ASP A 720 8.71 15.16 -18.37
C ASP A 720 7.82 14.06 -17.80
N MET A 721 6.50 14.23 -17.95
CA MET A 721 5.51 13.24 -17.52
C MET A 721 5.62 11.89 -18.25
N PHE A 722 6.39 11.80 -19.34
CA PHE A 722 6.58 10.55 -20.08
C PHE A 722 7.87 9.82 -19.72
N ASP A 723 8.69 10.39 -18.82
CA ASP A 723 9.82 9.69 -18.23
C ASP A 723 9.31 8.82 -17.10
N GLN A 724 9.29 7.50 -17.33
CA GLN A 724 8.73 6.52 -16.39
C GLN A 724 9.68 6.16 -15.25
N ASN A 725 10.93 6.62 -15.29
CA ASN A 725 11.94 6.34 -14.27
C ASN A 725 12.19 7.56 -13.37
N ALA A 726 11.88 8.77 -13.85
CA ALA A 726 12.01 10.00 -13.08
C ALA A 726 10.84 10.22 -12.11
N SER A 727 11.13 10.98 -11.05
CA SER A 727 10.14 11.54 -10.12
C SER A 727 10.33 13.05 -10.06
N ALA A 728 9.24 13.80 -10.16
CA ALA A 728 9.29 15.26 -10.07
C ALA A 728 9.58 15.69 -8.63
N SER A 729 10.44 16.69 -8.46
CA SER A 729 10.78 17.25 -7.14
C SER A 729 9.63 18.04 -6.49
N PHE A 730 8.54 18.27 -7.21
CA PHE A 730 7.39 19.05 -6.79
C PHE A 730 6.08 18.40 -7.24
N PHE A 731 4.95 18.86 -6.68
CA PHE A 731 3.61 18.49 -7.13
C PHE A 731 2.68 19.72 -7.19
N ASP A 732 2.00 19.88 -8.32
CA ASP A 732 0.94 20.88 -8.49
C ASP A 732 -0.25 20.31 -9.28
N ALA A 733 -1.44 20.31 -8.66
CA ALA A 733 -2.63 19.69 -9.22
C ALA A 733 -3.17 20.39 -10.47
N GLU A 734 -2.97 21.71 -10.58
CA GLU A 734 -3.44 22.49 -11.73
C GLU A 734 -2.61 22.12 -12.96
N TRP A 735 -1.29 22.11 -12.82
CA TRP A 735 -0.39 21.92 -13.96
C TRP A 735 -0.10 20.46 -14.31
N MET A 736 -0.19 19.55 -13.32
CA MET A 736 0.04 18.13 -13.57
C MET A 736 -1.24 17.37 -13.93
N PHE A 737 -2.39 17.78 -13.38
CA PHE A 737 -3.66 17.07 -13.56
C PHE A 737 -4.77 17.87 -14.24
N GLY A 738 -4.56 19.18 -14.47
CA GLY A 738 -5.61 20.07 -14.97
C GLY A 738 -6.71 20.32 -13.93
N VAL A 739 -6.42 20.11 -12.64
CA VAL A 739 -7.40 20.24 -11.53
C VAL A 739 -7.14 21.54 -10.77
N LYS A 740 -7.89 22.57 -11.17
CA LYS A 740 -7.74 23.95 -10.67
C LYS A 740 -8.51 24.24 -9.38
N GLU A 741 -9.71 23.68 -9.25
CA GLU A 741 -10.60 23.96 -8.11
C GLU A 741 -10.31 23.10 -6.88
N GLY A 742 -9.38 22.14 -7.02
CA GLY A 742 -9.07 21.13 -6.01
C GLY A 742 -9.90 19.85 -6.17
N PHE A 743 -9.77 18.96 -5.20
CA PHE A 743 -10.40 17.63 -5.18
C PHE A 743 -11.61 17.58 -4.26
N ASP A 744 -12.59 16.78 -4.62
CA ASP A 744 -13.78 16.52 -3.81
C ASP A 744 -13.46 15.56 -2.65
N ILE A 745 -12.59 14.59 -2.93
CA ILE A 745 -12.12 13.58 -1.99
C ILE A 745 -10.59 13.50 -2.04
N VAL A 746 -9.94 13.52 -0.88
CA VAL A 746 -8.53 13.13 -0.72
C VAL A 746 -8.47 11.90 0.18
N ILE A 747 -7.88 10.81 -0.28
CA ILE A 747 -7.88 9.52 0.43
C ILE A 747 -6.50 8.88 0.31
N GLY A 748 -6.05 8.13 1.32
CA GLY A 748 -4.72 7.52 1.24
C GLY A 748 -4.17 6.96 2.54
N ASN A 749 -2.98 6.37 2.43
CA ASN A 749 -2.16 5.88 3.53
C ASN A 749 -0.77 6.55 3.47
N PRO A 750 -0.60 7.77 4.01
CA PRO A 750 0.66 8.49 3.96
C PRO A 750 1.83 7.76 4.67
N PRO A 751 3.09 8.06 4.34
CA PRO A 751 4.26 7.36 4.89
C PRO A 751 4.47 7.60 6.40
N TYR A 752 5.00 6.58 7.09
CA TYR A 752 5.19 6.55 8.55
C TYR A 752 6.64 6.81 8.94
N ILE A 753 7.16 8.01 8.61
CA ILE A 753 8.55 8.39 8.83
C ILE A 753 8.64 9.57 9.80
N GLN A 754 9.55 9.48 10.77
CA GLN A 754 9.90 10.62 11.63
C GLN A 754 10.77 11.62 10.87
N LEU A 755 10.43 12.91 10.90
CA LEU A 755 11.18 13.96 10.20
C LEU A 755 12.64 14.09 10.66
N GLN A 756 12.91 13.75 11.93
CA GLN A 756 14.25 13.72 12.53
C GLN A 756 15.07 12.46 12.20
N ALA A 757 14.51 11.48 11.47
CA ALA A 757 15.27 10.32 11.00
C ALA A 757 16.37 10.76 10.02
N ASN A 758 17.36 9.90 9.77
CA ASN A 758 18.49 10.17 8.86
C ASN A 758 19.12 11.55 9.10
N ASN A 759 19.53 11.83 10.35
CA ASN A 759 20.12 13.12 10.77
C ASN A 759 19.24 14.36 10.56
N GLY A 760 17.94 14.20 10.28
CA GLY A 760 17.00 15.31 10.09
C GLY A 760 16.92 15.87 8.68
N GLU A 761 17.43 15.15 7.67
CA GLU A 761 17.39 15.56 6.26
C GLU A 761 15.98 15.97 5.80
N LEU A 762 14.95 15.19 6.15
CA LEU A 762 13.56 15.52 5.81
C LEU A 762 13.06 16.75 6.59
N ALA A 763 13.48 16.91 7.84
CA ALA A 763 13.12 18.09 8.62
C ALA A 763 13.74 19.36 8.02
N ASP A 764 14.97 19.28 7.52
CA ASP A 764 15.66 20.40 6.85
C ASP A 764 15.06 20.67 5.47
N LEU A 765 14.66 19.62 4.74
CA LEU A 765 13.99 19.78 3.44
C LEU A 765 12.64 20.51 3.58
N TYR A 766 11.83 20.16 4.59
CA TYR A 766 10.46 20.65 4.69
C TYR A 766 10.27 21.89 5.57
N CYS A 767 11.30 22.38 6.26
CA CYS A 767 11.13 23.48 7.23
C CYS A 767 10.71 24.81 6.59
N ASP A 768 11.14 25.06 5.36
CA ASP A 768 10.97 26.36 4.70
C ASP A 768 9.67 26.47 3.89
N TYR A 769 8.89 25.39 3.78
CA TYR A 769 7.62 25.35 3.03
C TYR A 769 6.40 25.86 3.81
N GLY A 770 6.58 26.38 5.04
CA GLY A 770 5.54 27.12 5.76
C GLY A 770 4.36 26.28 6.30
N TYR A 771 4.51 24.97 6.41
CA TYR A 771 3.50 24.08 6.98
C TYR A 771 3.20 24.44 8.45
N LYS A 772 1.93 24.71 8.78
CA LYS A 772 1.46 24.98 10.15
C LYS A 772 1.59 23.76 11.06
N THR A 773 1.52 22.57 10.48
CA THR A 773 1.67 21.27 11.14
C THR A 773 3.14 20.86 11.36
N PHE A 774 4.10 21.59 10.79
CA PHE A 774 5.52 21.22 10.85
C PHE A 774 6.12 21.35 12.26
N ILE A 775 6.82 20.29 12.66
CA ILE A 775 7.73 20.25 13.81
C ILE A 775 8.84 19.23 13.50
N ARG A 776 10.10 19.59 13.76
CA ARG A 776 11.26 18.74 13.42
C ARG A 776 11.19 17.33 14.03
N THR A 777 10.58 17.19 15.20
CA THR A 777 10.42 15.91 15.92
C THR A 777 9.16 15.14 15.53
N GLY A 778 8.36 15.68 14.61
CA GLY A 778 7.10 15.10 14.18
C GLY A 778 7.26 14.03 13.11
N ASP A 779 6.12 13.47 12.70
CA ASP A 779 6.06 12.51 11.58
C ASP A 779 5.64 13.21 10.28
N ILE A 780 6.11 12.69 9.15
CA ILE A 780 5.86 13.25 7.82
C ILE A 780 4.37 13.26 7.44
N TYR A 781 3.57 12.29 7.91
CA TYR A 781 2.13 12.25 7.63
C TYR A 781 1.38 13.49 8.19
N CYS A 782 1.94 14.21 9.18
CA CYS A 782 1.37 15.48 9.64
C CYS A 782 1.36 16.53 8.51
N LEU A 783 2.42 16.56 7.69
CA LEU A 783 2.52 17.46 6.54
C LEU A 783 1.53 17.03 5.44
N PHE A 784 1.34 15.72 5.25
CA PHE A 784 0.35 15.19 4.30
C PHE A 784 -1.09 15.59 4.66
N TYR A 785 -1.45 15.63 5.95
CA TYR A 785 -2.77 16.12 6.37
C TYR A 785 -3.01 17.58 5.93
N GLU A 786 -2.02 18.45 6.14
CA GLU A 786 -2.13 19.85 5.73
C GLU A 786 -2.09 19.98 4.20
N ARG A 787 -1.22 19.22 3.51
CA ARG A 787 -1.14 19.22 2.06
C ARG A 787 -2.43 18.73 1.40
N GLY A 788 -3.01 17.65 1.91
CA GLY A 788 -4.32 17.14 1.50
C GLY A 788 -5.42 18.17 1.69
N TRP A 789 -5.44 18.87 2.83
CA TRP A 789 -6.37 19.99 3.08
C TRP A 789 -6.18 21.15 2.09
N GLN A 790 -4.94 21.48 1.70
CA GLN A 790 -4.66 22.57 0.75
C GLN A 790 -5.24 22.28 -0.65
N VAL A 791 -5.18 21.02 -1.09
CA VAL A 791 -5.65 20.60 -2.42
C VAL A 791 -7.14 20.21 -2.46
N LEU A 792 -7.82 20.16 -1.31
CA LEU A 792 -9.27 19.93 -1.26
C LEU A 792 -10.07 21.14 -1.75
N LYS A 793 -11.20 20.89 -2.41
CA LYS A 793 -12.26 21.89 -2.60
C LYS A 793 -12.81 22.35 -1.25
N LYS A 794 -13.46 23.51 -1.23
CA LYS A 794 -14.28 23.92 -0.09
C LYS A 794 -15.31 22.82 0.22
N ASP A 795 -15.47 22.49 1.50
CA ASP A 795 -16.36 21.45 2.00
C ASP A 795 -16.05 20.02 1.51
N GLY A 796 -15.01 19.79 0.69
CA GLY A 796 -14.53 18.45 0.32
C GLY A 796 -13.99 17.67 1.52
N CYS A 797 -13.88 16.35 1.39
CA CYS A 797 -13.49 15.47 2.49
C CYS A 797 -12.10 14.83 2.31
N LEU A 798 -11.38 14.66 3.41
CA LEU A 798 -10.13 13.90 3.47
C LEU A 798 -10.30 12.72 4.42
N CYS A 799 -9.86 11.54 4.00
CA CYS A 799 -9.87 10.32 4.80
C CYS A 799 -8.49 9.63 4.74
N PHE A 800 -7.72 9.68 5.84
CA PHE A 800 -6.41 9.00 5.93
C PHE A 800 -6.37 7.98 7.05
N ILE A 801 -5.58 6.93 6.83
CA ILE A 801 -5.08 6.03 7.88
C ILE A 801 -3.65 6.45 8.22
N THR A 802 -3.38 6.71 9.51
CA THR A 802 -2.05 7.15 10.00
C THR A 802 -1.71 6.54 11.36
N SER A 803 -0.50 6.73 11.86
CA SER A 803 -0.14 6.39 13.24
C SER A 803 -0.97 7.24 14.22
N ASN A 804 -1.45 6.64 15.32
CA ASN A 804 -2.23 7.38 16.32
C ASN A 804 -1.39 8.28 17.25
N LYS A 805 -0.05 8.22 17.15
CA LYS A 805 0.87 8.95 18.04
C LYS A 805 0.62 10.45 18.11
N TRP A 806 0.32 11.11 16.99
CA TRP A 806 0.04 12.55 16.95
C TRP A 806 -1.16 12.96 17.81
N MET A 807 -2.09 12.04 18.11
CA MET A 807 -3.24 12.32 18.95
C MET A 807 -2.83 12.62 20.39
N ARG A 808 -1.75 12.01 20.90
CA ARG A 808 -1.35 12.07 22.32
C ARG A 808 0.03 12.68 22.54
N ALA A 809 0.94 12.56 21.57
CA ALA A 809 2.30 13.07 21.70
C ALA A 809 2.36 14.60 21.63
N ASN A 810 3.37 15.19 22.29
CA ASN A 810 3.55 16.65 22.33
C ASN A 810 3.80 17.24 20.94
N TYR A 811 4.55 16.54 20.06
CA TYR A 811 4.79 17.03 18.70
C TYR A 811 3.50 17.18 17.89
N GLY A 812 2.44 16.42 18.22
CA GLY A 812 1.16 16.48 17.54
C GLY A 812 0.30 17.69 17.90
N GLU A 813 0.71 18.54 18.84
CA GLU A 813 -0.08 19.73 19.27
C GLU A 813 -0.40 20.66 18.09
N LYS A 814 0.58 20.93 17.21
CA LYS A 814 0.37 21.73 16.00
C LYS A 814 -0.64 21.09 15.05
N THR A 815 -0.55 19.77 14.87
CA THR A 815 -1.50 19.01 14.05
C THR A 815 -2.92 19.04 14.62
N ARG A 816 -3.08 18.84 15.94
CA ARG A 816 -4.39 18.96 16.61
C ARG A 816 -4.96 20.37 16.53
N SER A 817 -4.11 21.38 16.71
CA SER A 817 -4.49 22.80 16.55
C SER A 817 -4.94 23.10 15.12
N PHE A 818 -4.26 22.52 14.13
CA PHE A 818 -4.64 22.65 12.73
C PHE A 818 -6.02 22.05 12.48
N PHE A 819 -6.28 20.81 12.94
CA PHE A 819 -7.59 20.19 12.78
C PHE A 819 -8.71 20.97 13.48
N ALA A 820 -8.47 21.40 14.72
CA ALA A 820 -9.43 22.17 15.49
C ALA A 820 -9.84 23.49 14.80
N LYS A 821 -8.88 24.15 14.13
CA LYS A 821 -9.07 25.50 13.58
C LYS A 821 -9.50 25.51 12.11
N TYR A 822 -8.97 24.61 11.28
CA TYR A 822 -9.10 24.68 9.82
C TYR A 822 -9.94 23.56 9.21
N THR A 823 -10.35 22.57 10.00
CA THR A 823 -11.09 21.39 9.53
C THR A 823 -12.33 21.13 10.36
N ASN A 824 -13.19 20.23 9.90
CA ASN A 824 -14.32 19.70 10.64
C ASN A 824 -14.18 18.17 10.74
N PRO A 825 -13.55 17.65 11.80
CA PRO A 825 -13.41 16.20 12.01
C PRO A 825 -14.79 15.54 12.14
N GLN A 826 -15.07 14.58 11.26
CA GLN A 826 -16.35 13.86 11.20
C GLN A 826 -16.26 12.51 11.90
N ILE A 827 -15.22 11.73 11.59
CA ILE A 827 -15.01 10.39 12.13
C ILE A 827 -13.56 10.25 12.57
N LEU A 828 -13.33 9.75 13.78
CA LEU A 828 -12.01 9.37 14.29
C LEU A 828 -12.07 7.99 14.93
N ILE A 829 -11.37 7.04 14.34
CA ILE A 829 -11.26 5.66 14.82
C ILE A 829 -9.86 5.44 15.36
N ASP A 830 -9.71 5.03 16.61
CA ASP A 830 -8.44 4.64 17.23
C ASP A 830 -8.37 3.11 17.31
N PHE A 831 -7.41 2.50 16.59
CA PHE A 831 -7.18 1.05 16.57
C PHE A 831 -6.22 0.57 17.67
N SER A 832 -6.19 1.27 18.80
CA SER A 832 -5.43 0.86 19.97
C SER A 832 -5.70 -0.61 20.34
N GLY A 833 -4.67 -1.46 20.26
CA GLY A 833 -4.79 -2.89 20.53
C GLY A 833 -5.15 -3.80 19.35
N ILE A 834 -5.27 -3.25 18.13
CA ILE A 834 -5.48 -4.04 16.91
C ILE A 834 -4.32 -3.80 15.93
N ASP A 835 -3.64 -4.89 15.57
CA ASP A 835 -2.58 -4.86 14.56
C ASP A 835 -3.21 -4.84 13.16
N ILE A 836 -3.44 -3.64 12.61
CA ILE A 836 -3.96 -3.47 11.25
C ILE A 836 -2.95 -3.96 10.21
N PHE A 837 -1.68 -3.64 10.41
CA PHE A 837 -0.59 -4.02 9.50
C PHE A 837 0.19 -5.20 10.09
N LYS A 838 0.05 -6.41 9.51
CA LYS A 838 0.71 -7.64 10.00
C LYS A 838 2.24 -7.56 10.07
N SER A 839 2.85 -6.69 9.26
CA SER A 839 4.31 -6.51 9.15
C SER A 839 4.85 -5.28 9.89
N ALA A 840 3.98 -4.38 10.37
CA ALA A 840 4.36 -3.13 11.00
C ALA A 840 3.99 -3.13 12.48
N THR A 841 4.89 -2.64 13.31
CA THR A 841 4.64 -2.48 14.76
C THR A 841 4.08 -1.09 15.06
N VAL A 842 3.03 -0.67 14.35
CA VAL A 842 2.47 0.68 14.47
C VAL A 842 0.98 0.60 14.82
N VAL A 843 0.59 1.32 15.87
CA VAL A 843 -0.82 1.53 16.22
C VAL A 843 -1.38 2.67 15.37
N THR A 844 -2.54 2.44 14.77
CA THR A 844 -3.09 3.30 13.72
C THR A 844 -4.41 3.97 14.13
N ASN A 845 -4.76 5.01 13.41
CA ASN A 845 -6.09 5.62 13.41
C ASN A 845 -6.60 5.81 11.99
N ILE A 846 -7.91 5.98 11.84
CA ILE A 846 -8.52 6.57 10.64
C ILE A 846 -9.15 7.89 11.04
N LEU A 847 -8.84 8.96 10.31
CA LEU A 847 -9.44 10.27 10.47
C LEU A 847 -10.12 10.69 9.16
N LEU A 848 -11.42 10.93 9.21
CA LEU A 848 -12.19 11.59 8.16
C LEU A 848 -12.58 13.00 8.62
N PHE A 849 -12.24 14.02 7.84
CA PHE A 849 -12.66 15.41 8.07
C PHE A 849 -13.09 16.10 6.79
N THR A 850 -13.87 17.16 6.90
CA THR A 850 -14.19 18.06 5.78
C THR A 850 -13.43 19.38 5.88
N ARG A 851 -13.17 20.03 4.74
CA ARG A 851 -12.64 21.39 4.65
C ARG A 851 -13.73 22.42 4.96
N SER A 852 -14.24 22.37 6.19
CA SER A 852 -15.27 23.26 6.71
C SER A 852 -15.02 23.59 8.18
N LYS A 853 -15.84 24.47 8.77
CA LYS A 853 -15.67 24.90 10.16
C LYS A 853 -15.99 23.75 11.12
N ASN A 854 -15.13 23.54 12.12
CA ASN A 854 -15.35 22.54 13.16
C ASN A 854 -16.69 22.76 13.89
N GLN A 855 -17.54 21.73 13.90
CA GLN A 855 -18.82 21.74 14.60
C GLN A 855 -18.75 21.16 16.02
N GLY A 856 -17.60 20.63 16.44
CA GLY A 856 -17.42 19.99 17.75
C GLY A 856 -18.21 18.69 17.91
N CYS A 857 -18.67 18.09 16.81
CA CYS A 857 -19.52 16.90 16.78
C CYS A 857 -18.84 15.76 16.03
N THR A 858 -17.69 15.29 16.53
CA THR A 858 -16.93 14.20 15.89
C THR A 858 -17.40 12.85 16.41
N PHE A 859 -17.71 11.92 15.50
CA PHE A 859 -17.94 10.52 15.86
C PHE A 859 -16.62 9.82 16.16
N CYS A 860 -16.46 9.38 17.39
CA CYS A 860 -15.25 8.74 17.89
C CYS A 860 -15.50 7.27 18.21
N VAL A 861 -14.54 6.41 17.89
CA VAL A 861 -14.57 4.97 18.21
C VAL A 861 -13.18 4.52 18.67
N ALA A 862 -13.12 3.78 19.78
CA ALA A 862 -11.92 3.06 20.20
C ALA A 862 -12.13 1.56 20.01
N ALA A 863 -11.22 0.91 19.29
CA ALA A 863 -11.15 -0.55 19.23
C ALA A 863 -10.30 -1.11 20.39
N ASN A 864 -10.40 -2.41 20.66
CA ASN A 864 -9.58 -3.08 21.68
C ASN A 864 -9.19 -4.51 21.30
N ASN A 865 -8.26 -5.12 22.05
CA ASN A 865 -7.73 -6.48 21.79
C ASN A 865 -8.81 -7.59 21.72
N GLN A 866 -9.97 -7.42 22.35
CA GLN A 866 -11.05 -8.42 22.31
C GLN A 866 -11.85 -8.33 20.99
N GLN A 867 -11.66 -7.27 20.23
CA GLN A 867 -12.41 -6.93 19.04
C GLN A 867 -11.58 -7.05 17.76
N LYS A 868 -10.49 -7.85 17.73
CA LYS A 868 -9.62 -8.03 16.54
C LYS A 868 -10.38 -8.36 15.25
N LYS A 869 -11.53 -9.03 15.34
CA LYS A 869 -12.39 -9.38 14.20
C LYS A 869 -13.23 -8.19 13.67
N CYS A 870 -13.18 -7.01 14.30
CA CYS A 870 -13.96 -5.84 13.88
C CYS A 870 -13.59 -5.35 12.48
N ILE A 871 -12.34 -5.59 12.04
CA ILE A 871 -11.87 -5.24 10.69
C ILE A 871 -12.74 -5.91 9.63
N ASN A 872 -13.26 -7.12 9.89
CA ASN A 872 -14.06 -7.87 8.92
C ASN A 872 -15.38 -7.17 8.55
N ASN A 873 -15.90 -6.34 9.46
CA ASN A 873 -17.08 -5.51 9.25
C ASN A 873 -16.94 -4.19 10.04
N LEU A 874 -16.03 -3.34 9.57
CA LEU A 874 -15.64 -2.12 10.28
C LEU A 874 -16.81 -1.12 10.39
N TYR A 875 -17.67 -1.05 9.37
CA TYR A 875 -18.85 -0.18 9.39
C TYR A 875 -19.79 -0.51 10.54
N ALA A 876 -20.24 -1.77 10.66
CA ALA A 876 -21.16 -2.18 11.72
C ALA A 876 -20.53 -1.97 13.11
N PHE A 877 -19.22 -2.23 13.22
CA PHE A 877 -18.48 -1.97 14.45
C PHE A 877 -18.49 -0.48 14.82
N VAL A 878 -18.15 0.41 13.88
CA VAL A 878 -18.13 1.86 14.10
C VAL A 878 -19.52 2.38 14.43
N TYR A 879 -20.53 1.98 13.66
CA TYR A 879 -21.92 2.40 13.88
C TYR A 879 -22.41 2.06 15.29
N LYS A 880 -22.12 0.84 15.76
CA LYS A 880 -22.55 0.35 17.08
C LYS A 880 -21.79 0.99 18.24
N ASN A 881 -20.50 1.29 18.07
CA ASN A 881 -19.62 1.69 19.18
C ASN A 881 -19.27 3.19 19.19
N ARG A 882 -19.75 3.97 18.22
CA ARG A 882 -19.47 5.42 18.14
C ARG A 882 -20.14 6.21 19.24
N TYR A 883 -19.46 7.28 19.66
CA TYR A 883 -20.00 8.33 20.50
C TYR A 883 -19.52 9.69 19.98
N ILE A 884 -20.20 10.77 20.36
CA ILE A 884 -19.82 12.12 19.93
C ILE A 884 -18.83 12.72 20.94
N GLN A 885 -17.74 13.28 20.44
CA GLN A 885 -16.76 14.02 21.24
C GLN A 885 -16.43 15.36 20.57
N ASN A 886 -16.23 16.38 21.40
CA ASN A 886 -15.78 17.69 20.94
C ASN A 886 -14.25 17.71 20.83
N LEU A 887 -13.74 17.77 19.61
CA LEU A 887 -12.31 17.83 19.27
C LEU A 887 -11.93 19.21 18.72
N SER A 888 -12.22 20.25 19.50
CA SER A 888 -11.96 21.66 19.12
C SER A 888 -10.75 22.29 19.81
N THR A 889 -9.94 21.51 20.54
CA THR A 889 -8.75 22.00 21.26
C THR A 889 -7.47 21.30 20.80
N SER A 890 -6.32 21.90 21.12
CA SER A 890 -4.98 21.36 20.87
C SER A 890 -4.51 20.34 21.93
N GLU A 891 -5.32 20.13 22.97
CA GLU A 891 -5.05 19.12 24.01
C GLU A 891 -5.01 17.71 23.41
N GLY A 892 -4.47 16.75 24.14
CA GLY A 892 -4.38 15.37 23.66
C GLY A 892 -5.76 14.78 23.32
N TRP A 893 -5.93 14.30 22.09
CA TRP A 893 -7.14 13.65 21.63
C TRP A 893 -7.16 12.21 22.12
N ILE A 894 -7.80 11.99 23.27
CA ILE A 894 -7.91 10.67 23.90
C ILE A 894 -9.26 10.08 23.56
N ILE A 895 -9.24 8.99 22.80
CA ILE A 895 -10.43 8.26 22.34
C ILE A 895 -10.54 6.97 23.15
N LEU A 896 -11.69 6.76 23.79
CA LEU A 896 -11.93 5.69 24.75
C LEU A 896 -13.21 4.95 24.41
N THR A 897 -13.37 3.73 24.92
CA THR A 897 -14.69 3.11 24.91
C THR A 897 -15.66 3.89 25.80
N PRO A 898 -16.99 3.85 25.57
CA PRO A 898 -17.97 4.55 26.40
C PRO A 898 -17.83 4.25 27.91
N SER A 899 -17.53 3.00 28.25
CA SER A 899 -17.29 2.59 29.64
C SER A 899 -16.03 3.22 30.23
N GLU A 900 -14.93 3.25 29.47
CA GLU A 900 -13.67 3.88 29.90
C GLU A 900 -13.80 5.40 30.03
N LEU A 901 -14.54 6.04 29.13
CA LEU A 901 -14.83 7.47 29.20
C LEU A 901 -15.62 7.82 30.48
N ALA A 902 -16.65 7.03 30.81
CA ALA A 902 -17.43 7.21 32.03
C ALA A 902 -16.56 7.08 33.29
N ILE A 903 -15.61 6.14 33.30
CA ILE A 903 -14.66 5.98 34.41
C ILE A 903 -13.72 7.19 34.48
N LYS A 904 -13.14 7.62 33.35
CA LYS A 904 -12.26 8.78 33.29
C LYS A 904 -12.95 10.04 33.83
N GLN A 905 -14.20 10.29 33.43
CA GLN A 905 -14.97 11.43 33.92
C GLN A 905 -15.19 11.38 35.45
N LYS A 906 -15.47 10.19 36.01
CA LYS A 906 -15.58 10.00 37.46
C LYS A 906 -14.26 10.31 38.17
N ILE A 907 -13.14 9.85 37.61
CA ILE A 907 -11.79 10.11 38.17
C ILE A 907 -11.48 11.60 38.14
N ILE A 908 -11.67 12.28 37.01
CA ILE A 908 -11.39 13.72 36.88
C ILE A 908 -12.28 14.55 37.82
N LYS A 909 -13.55 14.18 37.97
CA LYS A 909 -14.48 14.90 38.85
C LYS A 909 -14.13 14.75 40.34
N ALA A 910 -13.56 13.62 40.74
CA ALA A 910 -13.26 13.31 42.14
C ALA A 910 -11.80 13.62 42.55
N GLY A 911 -10.86 13.58 41.61
CA GLY A 911 -9.42 13.68 41.88
C GLY A 911 -8.84 15.05 41.58
N THR A 912 -7.71 15.36 42.22
CA THR A 912 -6.88 16.54 41.91
C THR A 912 -5.77 16.15 40.93
N PRO A 913 -5.58 16.87 39.81
CA PRO A 913 -4.48 16.61 38.87
C PRO A 913 -3.11 16.66 39.55
N LEU A 914 -2.21 15.74 39.19
CA LEU A 914 -0.89 15.64 39.80
C LEU A 914 -0.03 16.90 39.59
N LYS A 915 -0.24 17.64 38.49
CA LYS A 915 0.41 18.93 38.22
C LYS A 915 0.08 20.01 39.25
N ASP A 916 -1.05 19.88 39.97
CA ASP A 916 -1.50 20.82 40.98
C ASP A 916 -0.97 20.44 42.38
N TRP A 917 -0.22 19.33 42.49
CA TRP A 917 0.49 18.94 43.72
C TRP A 917 1.86 19.61 43.80
N ASN A 918 2.40 19.75 45.02
CA ASN A 918 3.78 20.20 45.24
C ASN A 918 4.78 19.09 44.85
N ILE A 919 5.05 18.97 43.56
CA ILE A 919 5.97 17.98 43.01
C ILE A 919 6.99 18.62 42.06
N GLN A 920 8.18 18.02 41.97
CA GLN A 920 9.18 18.36 40.95
C GLN A 920 9.61 17.10 40.22
N ILE A 921 9.57 17.14 38.88
CA ILE A 921 9.98 16.01 38.03
C ILE A 921 11.25 16.41 37.26
N TYR A 922 12.29 15.61 37.41
CA TYR A 922 13.58 15.81 36.76
C TYR A 922 13.99 14.57 35.96
N ARG A 923 14.70 14.78 34.86
CA ARG A 923 15.28 13.70 34.04
C ARG A 923 16.61 13.25 34.65
N GLY A 924 17.02 12.01 34.43
CA GLY A 924 18.35 11.57 34.81
C GLY A 924 19.49 12.20 33.98
N ILE A 925 20.71 11.83 34.35
CA ILE A 925 21.95 12.42 33.82
C ILE A 925 22.13 12.08 32.34
N LEU A 926 22.47 13.09 31.53
CA LEU A 926 22.85 12.93 30.13
C LEU A 926 24.36 12.86 30.02
N THR A 927 24.85 11.69 29.62
CA THR A 927 26.28 11.46 29.43
C THR A 927 26.78 11.86 28.04
N GLY A 928 25.90 11.92 27.03
CA GLY A 928 26.30 12.10 25.62
C GLY A 928 27.12 10.94 25.01
N TYR A 929 27.72 10.07 25.82
CA TYR A 929 28.48 8.89 25.41
C TYR A 929 28.62 7.91 26.59
N ASN A 930 27.69 6.97 26.72
CA ASN A 930 27.58 6.09 27.89
C ASN A 930 28.84 5.25 28.15
N ASP A 931 29.50 4.73 27.10
CA ASP A 931 30.66 3.82 27.26
C ASP A 931 31.83 4.46 28.02
N ALA A 932 31.98 5.79 27.95
CA ALA A 932 33.01 6.49 28.70
C ALA A 932 32.59 6.74 30.15
N PHE A 933 31.34 7.16 30.40
CA PHE A 933 30.95 7.66 31.73
C PHE A 933 30.24 6.63 32.61
N ILE A 934 29.66 5.58 32.03
CA ILE A 934 28.98 4.51 32.77
C ILE A 934 29.86 3.26 32.73
N ILE A 935 30.43 2.91 33.88
CA ILE A 935 31.45 1.87 34.01
C ILE A 935 30.96 0.72 34.91
N SER A 936 31.57 -0.46 34.74
CA SER A 936 31.33 -1.61 35.61
C SER A 936 32.08 -1.48 36.94
N THR A 937 31.74 -2.35 37.90
CA THR A 937 32.43 -2.39 39.19
C THR A 937 33.92 -2.74 39.03
N GLU A 938 34.24 -3.66 38.12
CA GLU A 938 35.63 -4.04 37.83
C GLU A 938 36.42 -2.86 37.29
N LYS A 939 35.82 -2.07 36.38
CA LYS A 939 36.48 -0.89 35.81
C LYS A 939 36.61 0.24 36.84
N ARG A 940 35.63 0.42 37.73
CA ARG A 940 35.74 1.35 38.88
C ARG A 940 36.95 0.98 39.74
N ASP A 941 37.06 -0.30 40.10
CA ASP A 941 38.13 -0.76 40.97
C ASP A 941 39.51 -0.61 40.30
N GLU A 942 39.61 -0.87 38.98
CA GLU A 942 40.81 -0.58 38.19
C GLU A 942 41.19 0.92 38.23
N ILE A 943 40.22 1.83 38.08
CA ILE A 943 40.50 3.29 38.15
C ILE A 943 40.98 3.67 39.55
N LEU A 944 40.34 3.14 40.60
CA LEU A 944 40.69 3.43 41.99
C LEU A 944 42.08 2.91 42.38
N ILE A 945 42.47 1.72 41.91
CA ILE A 945 43.81 1.15 42.15
C ILE A 945 44.90 1.99 41.47
N ASN A 946 44.57 2.64 40.35
CA ASN A 946 45.52 3.49 39.62
C ASN A 946 45.64 4.92 40.18
N CYS A 947 44.91 5.28 41.25
CA CYS A 947 45.11 6.55 41.95
C CYS A 947 46.50 6.57 42.64
N LYS A 948 47.22 7.69 42.49
CA LYS A 948 48.61 7.81 42.95
C LYS A 948 48.73 8.20 44.42
N THR A 949 47.72 8.88 44.97
CA THR A 949 47.71 9.35 46.35
C THR A 949 46.40 8.99 47.04
N THR A 950 46.45 8.90 48.38
CA THR A 950 45.24 8.68 49.21
C THR A 950 44.22 9.80 49.04
N ASP A 951 44.69 11.03 48.83
CA ASP A 951 43.83 12.19 48.55
C ASP A 951 43.12 12.04 47.21
N GLU A 952 43.83 11.64 46.15
CA GLU A 952 43.25 11.34 44.83
C GLU A 952 42.24 10.20 44.92
N TYR A 953 42.57 9.13 45.62
CA TYR A 953 41.68 8.00 45.85
C TYR A 953 40.38 8.47 46.53
N THR A 954 40.49 9.27 47.59
CA THR A 954 39.32 9.73 48.37
C THR A 954 38.39 10.62 47.55
N ARG A 955 38.94 11.54 46.74
CA ARG A 955 38.11 12.39 45.85
C ARG A 955 37.54 11.59 44.66
N THR A 956 38.33 10.70 44.06
CA THR A 956 37.88 9.82 42.96
C THR A 956 36.75 8.90 43.40
N LEU A 957 36.85 8.32 44.59
CA LEU A 957 35.81 7.48 45.19
C LEU A 957 34.49 8.23 45.36
N LYS A 958 34.54 9.51 45.74
CA LYS A 958 33.34 10.37 45.83
C LYS A 958 32.79 10.78 44.47
N LEU A 959 33.62 10.84 43.43
CA LEU A 959 33.22 11.24 42.09
C LEU A 959 32.53 10.11 41.30
N ILE A 960 32.87 8.85 41.62
CA ILE A 960 32.27 7.67 41.00
C ILE A 960 31.09 7.18 41.86
N GLN A 961 29.87 7.35 41.35
CA GLN A 961 28.63 7.11 42.10
C GLN A 961 27.79 5.99 41.46
N PRO A 962 26.99 5.24 42.23
CA PRO A 962 26.14 4.19 41.67
C PRO A 962 25.05 4.82 40.78
N ILE A 963 24.75 4.18 39.66
CA ILE A 963 23.74 4.64 38.69
C ILE A 963 22.76 3.55 38.28
N LEU A 964 21.51 3.93 38.08
CA LEU A 964 20.45 3.09 37.52
C LEU A 964 20.06 3.54 36.11
N ARG A 965 19.67 2.57 35.28
CA ARG A 965 19.03 2.77 33.97
C ARG A 965 17.57 2.35 34.05
N GLY A 966 16.78 2.72 33.04
CA GLY A 966 15.35 2.43 32.99
C GLY A 966 15.03 0.94 33.09
N LYS A 967 15.89 0.09 32.51
CA LYS A 967 15.76 -1.37 32.60
C LYS A 967 16.09 -1.95 33.98
N ASP A 968 16.70 -1.17 34.87
CA ASP A 968 17.08 -1.59 36.23
C ASP A 968 15.92 -1.33 37.22
N ILE A 969 14.93 -0.50 36.83
CA ILE A 969 13.76 -0.18 37.68
C ILE A 969 12.75 -1.33 37.69
N ARG A 970 12.18 -1.60 38.87
CA ARG A 970 11.15 -2.62 39.13
C ARG A 970 9.94 -1.98 39.78
N LYS A 971 8.94 -2.82 40.04
CA LYS A 971 7.78 -2.45 40.83
C LYS A 971 8.19 -2.42 42.31
N TYR A 972 7.99 -1.30 43.00
CA TYR A 972 8.37 -1.11 44.41
C TYR A 972 9.87 -1.07 44.73
N GLY A 973 10.75 -1.07 43.73
CA GLY A 973 12.20 -1.07 43.96
C GLY A 973 13.00 -1.09 42.66
N TYR A 974 14.28 -1.37 42.76
CA TYR A 974 15.20 -1.48 41.62
C TYR A 974 16.25 -2.57 41.86
N ASP A 975 16.75 -3.15 40.76
CA ASP A 975 17.85 -4.11 40.78
C ASP A 975 19.11 -3.40 40.27
N TRP A 976 19.99 -2.97 41.17
CA TRP A 976 21.21 -2.29 40.76
C TRP A 976 22.18 -3.26 40.05
N ALA A 977 22.60 -2.91 38.84
CA ALA A 977 23.35 -3.79 37.95
C ALA A 977 24.87 -3.75 38.16
N GLY A 978 25.36 -3.25 39.30
CA GLY A 978 26.81 -3.08 39.52
C GLY A 978 27.45 -1.98 38.67
N LEU A 979 26.65 -0.99 38.24
CA LEU A 979 27.09 0.09 37.36
C LEU A 979 27.30 1.41 38.10
N TRP A 980 28.29 2.15 37.62
CA TRP A 980 28.75 3.39 38.22
C TRP A 980 28.85 4.50 37.19
N ILE A 981 28.53 5.74 37.58
CA ILE A 981 28.76 6.92 36.77
C ILE A 981 29.97 7.69 37.26
N ILE A 982 30.84 8.10 36.33
CA ILE A 982 31.88 9.08 36.57
C ILE A 982 31.27 10.47 36.41
N ASN A 983 30.92 11.13 37.52
CA ASN A 983 30.12 12.36 37.50
C ASN A 983 30.98 13.63 37.37
N VAL A 984 31.77 13.76 36.29
CA VAL A 984 32.60 14.96 36.03
C VAL A 984 31.71 16.16 35.67
N HIS A 985 31.12 16.82 36.66
CA HIS A 985 30.11 17.88 36.45
C HIS A 985 30.70 19.30 36.41
N ASN A 986 29.98 20.24 35.81
CA ASN A 986 30.32 21.68 35.84
C ASN A 986 29.96 22.38 37.16
N GLY A 987 29.36 21.66 38.11
CA GLY A 987 28.90 22.25 39.37
C GLY A 987 27.58 23.02 39.22
N ILE A 988 27.20 23.74 40.26
CA ILE A 988 26.01 24.60 40.31
C ILE A 988 26.45 25.94 40.89
N LYS A 989 26.28 27.03 40.12
CA LYS A 989 26.72 28.38 40.52
C LYS A 989 26.25 28.73 41.94
N GLY A 990 27.21 28.99 42.84
CA GLY A 990 26.95 29.35 44.24
C GLY A 990 26.50 28.21 45.17
N LYS A 991 26.47 26.95 44.69
CA LYS A 991 26.05 25.78 45.48
C LYS A 991 27.03 24.61 45.44
N LEU A 992 27.64 24.35 44.28
CA LEU A 992 28.53 23.23 44.06
C LEU A 992 29.62 23.63 43.06
N GLU A 993 30.88 23.38 43.42
CA GLU A 993 32.01 23.68 42.55
C GLU A 993 32.08 22.71 41.37
N GLY A 994 32.63 23.16 40.24
CA GLY A 994 32.85 22.32 39.07
C GLY A 994 34.04 21.37 39.25
N ILE A 995 34.02 20.25 38.55
CA ILE A 995 35.11 19.28 38.58
C ILE A 995 36.16 19.68 37.54
N HIS A 996 37.36 19.99 38.02
CA HIS A 996 38.55 20.18 37.19
C HIS A 996 39.24 18.82 36.99
N ILE A 997 39.23 18.31 35.75
CA ILE A 997 39.69 16.94 35.46
C ILE A 997 41.16 16.69 35.79
N GLU A 998 42.00 17.73 35.77
CA GLU A 998 43.43 17.65 36.13
C GLU A 998 43.65 17.25 37.60
N ASP A 999 42.66 17.49 38.47
CA ASP A 999 42.69 17.01 39.84
C ASP A 999 42.44 15.49 39.93
N TYR A 1000 42.05 14.82 38.85
CA TYR A 1000 41.73 13.39 38.84
C TYR A 1000 42.54 12.62 37.78
N PRO A 1001 43.89 12.52 37.92
CA PRO A 1001 44.76 11.86 36.95
C PRO A 1001 44.32 10.46 36.52
N ALA A 1002 43.87 9.62 37.46
CA ALA A 1002 43.40 8.26 37.15
C ALA A 1002 42.16 8.25 36.26
N ILE A 1003 41.17 9.12 36.54
CA ILE A 1003 39.97 9.28 35.70
C ILE A 1003 40.35 9.89 34.36
N LYS A 1004 41.19 10.92 34.35
CA LYS A 1004 41.64 11.58 33.13
C LYS A 1004 42.30 10.58 32.18
N ASN A 1005 43.26 9.79 32.67
CA ASN A 1005 43.92 8.74 31.88
C ASN A 1005 42.94 7.72 31.30
N TYR A 1006 41.85 7.43 32.01
CA TYR A 1006 40.79 6.57 31.52
C TYR A 1006 39.95 7.25 30.43
N LEU A 1007 39.50 8.49 30.64
CA LEU A 1007 38.69 9.25 29.68
C LEU A 1007 39.49 9.67 28.43
N ASP A 1008 40.80 9.86 28.55
CA ASP A 1008 41.71 10.17 27.44
C ASP A 1008 41.63 9.09 26.34
N LYS A 1009 41.34 7.84 26.70
CA LYS A 1009 41.12 6.72 25.73
C LYS A 1009 39.91 6.94 24.82
N TYR A 1010 39.00 7.83 25.22
CA TYR A 1010 37.77 8.17 24.49
C TYR A 1010 37.78 9.60 23.94
N ILE A 1011 38.88 10.35 24.08
CA ILE A 1011 38.89 11.81 23.83
C ILE A 1011 38.43 12.20 22.43
N GLU A 1012 38.79 11.44 21.41
CA GLU A 1012 38.36 11.67 20.02
C GLU A 1012 36.83 11.61 19.84
N LYS A 1013 36.16 10.76 20.62
CA LYS A 1013 34.70 10.65 20.62
C LYS A 1013 34.07 11.68 21.56
N LEU A 1014 34.70 11.94 22.71
CA LEU A 1014 34.21 12.89 23.69
C LEU A 1014 34.19 14.33 23.16
N SER A 1015 35.19 14.72 22.36
CA SER A 1015 35.28 16.04 21.73
C SER A 1015 34.19 16.30 20.68
N LYS A 1016 33.60 15.25 20.10
CA LYS A 1016 32.52 15.33 19.11
C LYS A 1016 31.12 15.29 19.72
N ARG A 1017 30.98 15.18 21.05
CA ARG A 1017 29.67 15.12 21.71
C ARG A 1017 28.96 16.47 21.63
N LEU A 1018 27.69 16.43 21.23
CA LEU A 1018 26.79 17.59 21.32
C LEU A 1018 26.44 17.94 22.78
N ASP A 1019 26.26 16.92 23.63
CA ASP A 1019 25.93 17.07 25.06
C ASP A 1019 27.19 17.03 25.95
N GLN A 1020 28.01 18.08 25.91
CA GLN A 1020 29.20 18.25 26.76
C GLN A 1020 29.06 19.41 27.76
N GLY A 1021 29.91 19.40 28.79
CA GLY A 1021 30.05 20.50 29.75
C GLY A 1021 31.07 21.53 29.29
N ASP A 1022 31.81 22.11 30.25
CA ASP A 1022 32.77 23.18 29.95
C ASP A 1022 34.02 22.67 29.23
N THR A 1023 34.29 21.36 29.34
CA THR A 1023 35.32 20.64 28.59
C THR A 1023 34.76 19.33 28.02
N PRO A 1024 35.47 18.67 27.07
CA PRO A 1024 35.09 17.35 26.57
C PRO A 1024 34.94 16.29 27.66
N TYR A 1025 35.64 16.43 28.79
CA TYR A 1025 35.57 15.51 29.93
C TYR A 1025 34.34 15.76 30.80
N ASN A 1026 33.80 16.98 30.81
CA ASN A 1026 32.68 17.33 31.66
C ASN A 1026 31.35 16.85 31.05
N LEU A 1027 30.46 16.39 31.92
CA LEU A 1027 29.07 16.12 31.60
C LEU A 1027 28.30 17.44 31.40
N ARG A 1028 27.23 17.38 30.60
CA ARG A 1028 26.33 18.52 30.42
C ARG A 1028 25.83 19.02 31.77
N ASN A 1029 25.77 20.35 31.92
CA ASN A 1029 25.35 20.98 33.17
C ASN A 1029 23.96 20.49 33.65
N CYS A 1030 23.84 20.18 34.94
CA CYS A 1030 22.65 19.67 35.60
C CYS A 1030 22.29 20.58 36.80
N ALA A 1031 21.29 21.45 36.62
CA ALA A 1031 20.92 22.47 37.62
C ALA A 1031 20.35 21.91 38.94
N TYR A 1032 19.95 20.64 38.94
CA TYR A 1032 19.34 19.93 40.06
C TYR A 1032 20.21 18.76 40.56
N LEU A 1033 21.53 18.82 40.33
CA LEU A 1033 22.44 17.72 40.69
C LEU A 1033 22.41 17.39 42.19
N THR A 1034 22.22 18.39 43.05
CA THR A 1034 22.10 18.19 44.51
C THR A 1034 20.80 17.51 44.90
N ASP A 1035 19.75 17.62 44.08
CA ASP A 1035 18.43 17.07 44.39
C ASP A 1035 18.38 15.55 44.25
N PHE A 1036 19.38 14.92 43.62
CA PHE A 1036 19.53 13.46 43.61
C PHE A 1036 19.67 12.88 45.03
N SER A 1037 20.15 13.64 46.00
CA SER A 1037 20.27 13.20 47.40
C SER A 1037 18.93 13.20 48.17
N LYS A 1038 17.89 13.87 47.64
CA LYS A 1038 16.59 13.94 48.31
C LYS A 1038 15.82 12.62 48.14
N PRO A 1039 14.94 12.27 49.10
CA PRO A 1039 13.97 11.20 48.91
C PRO A 1039 13.16 11.42 47.63
N LYS A 1040 13.10 10.40 46.78
CA LYS A 1040 12.55 10.53 45.43
C LYS A 1040 11.90 9.26 44.92
N VAL A 1041 10.95 9.43 44.02
CA VAL A 1041 10.37 8.32 43.23
C VAL A 1041 11.10 8.24 41.90
N ILE A 1042 11.70 7.10 41.60
CA ILE A 1042 12.40 6.85 40.33
C ILE A 1042 11.51 6.01 39.43
N TYR A 1043 11.41 6.39 38.16
CA TYR A 1043 10.66 5.63 37.16
C TYR A 1043 11.31 5.71 35.78
N PRO A 1044 11.21 4.65 34.96
CA PRO A 1044 11.77 4.66 33.62
C PRO A 1044 10.94 5.54 32.68
N GLU A 1045 11.57 6.13 31.67
CA GLU A 1045 10.87 6.85 30.60
C GLU A 1045 9.98 5.89 29.78
N THR A 1046 10.50 4.71 29.46
CA THR A 1046 9.80 3.67 28.70
C THR A 1046 9.67 2.39 29.52
N THR A 1047 8.47 1.83 29.62
CA THR A 1047 8.16 0.70 30.51
C THR A 1047 7.17 -0.30 29.89
N LYS A 1048 7.03 -1.49 30.49
CA LYS A 1048 5.95 -2.47 30.20
C LYS A 1048 4.87 -2.53 31.29
N GLY A 1049 4.83 -1.53 32.18
CA GLY A 1049 3.88 -1.47 33.30
C GLY A 1049 4.24 -0.41 34.34
N ALA A 1050 3.52 -0.39 35.46
CA ALA A 1050 3.74 0.57 36.54
C ALA A 1050 5.00 0.24 37.36
N ARG A 1051 6.15 0.80 36.94
CA ARG A 1051 7.46 0.59 37.57
C ARG A 1051 7.94 1.87 38.24
N PHE A 1052 7.58 2.04 39.51
CA PHE A 1052 8.05 3.16 40.32
C PHE A 1052 8.79 2.59 41.53
N ALA A 1053 10.00 3.09 41.75
CA ALA A 1053 10.84 2.77 42.89
C ALA A 1053 10.92 3.97 43.82
N TYR A 1054 10.97 3.73 45.12
CA TYR A 1054 11.30 4.77 46.09
C TYR A 1054 12.79 4.67 46.39
N ASP A 1055 13.48 5.80 46.37
CA ASP A 1055 14.88 5.89 46.75
C ASP A 1055 15.07 6.97 47.82
N GLU A 1056 15.81 6.60 48.85
CA GLU A 1056 16.30 7.48 49.91
C GLU A 1056 17.82 7.42 50.05
N THR A 1057 18.52 6.57 49.28
CA THR A 1057 19.98 6.40 49.38
C THR A 1057 20.74 7.43 48.53
N GLY A 1058 20.05 8.17 47.66
CA GLY A 1058 20.67 9.19 46.81
C GLY A 1058 21.26 8.64 45.52
N ILE A 1059 20.80 7.49 45.03
CA ILE A 1059 21.36 6.85 43.82
C ILE A 1059 21.13 7.73 42.58
N TYR A 1060 22.10 7.75 41.67
CA TYR A 1060 21.97 8.46 40.40
C TYR A 1060 21.16 7.65 39.40
N ILE A 1061 20.58 8.36 38.43
CA ILE A 1061 19.79 7.77 37.35
C ILE A 1061 20.25 8.34 36.00
N ASP A 1062 20.24 7.54 34.95
CA ASP A 1062 20.60 7.99 33.60
C ASP A 1062 19.39 8.60 32.85
N LYS A 1063 19.62 9.11 31.63
CA LYS A 1063 18.59 9.75 30.81
C LYS A 1063 17.33 8.90 30.55
N THR A 1064 17.40 7.59 30.75
CA THR A 1064 16.28 6.67 30.51
C THR A 1064 15.34 6.58 31.71
N CYS A 1065 15.59 7.34 32.76
CA CYS A 1065 14.75 7.47 33.95
C CYS A 1065 14.41 8.94 34.25
N PHE A 1066 13.35 9.10 35.04
CA PHE A 1066 12.98 10.34 35.71
C PHE A 1066 12.94 10.14 37.22
N MET A 1067 13.14 11.23 37.95
CA MET A 1067 12.91 11.30 39.39
C MET A 1067 11.81 12.32 39.70
N LEU A 1068 10.89 11.94 40.59
CA LEU A 1068 9.85 12.79 41.15
C LEU A 1068 10.15 13.04 42.62
N ILE A 1069 10.26 14.32 42.98
CA ILE A 1069 10.47 14.79 44.35
C ILE A 1069 9.15 15.35 44.86
N SER A 1070 8.80 14.97 46.08
CA SER A 1070 7.58 15.41 46.77
C SER A 1070 7.69 15.10 48.26
N ASP A 1071 7.01 15.91 49.08
CA ASP A 1071 6.83 15.63 50.51
C ASP A 1071 6.06 14.32 50.76
N SER A 1072 5.35 13.81 49.74
CA SER A 1072 4.58 12.57 49.77
C SER A 1072 5.15 11.46 48.86
N ALA A 1073 6.46 11.48 48.58
CA ALA A 1073 7.11 10.56 47.63
C ALA A 1073 6.79 9.08 47.87
N LEU A 1074 6.83 8.59 49.11
CA LEU A 1074 6.51 7.18 49.43
C LEU A 1074 5.04 6.84 49.14
N TYR A 1075 4.11 7.74 49.43
CA TYR A 1075 2.68 7.57 49.12
C TYR A 1075 2.43 7.55 47.61
N LEU A 1076 3.06 8.48 46.89
CA LEU A 1076 3.01 8.54 45.42
C LEU A 1076 3.57 7.26 44.82
N GLN A 1077 4.73 6.77 45.26
CA GLN A 1077 5.30 5.52 44.77
C GLN A 1077 4.34 4.34 44.91
N LYS A 1078 3.72 4.17 46.09
CA LYS A 1078 2.77 3.08 46.35
C LYS A 1078 1.55 3.17 45.44
N THR A 1079 1.03 4.37 45.24
CA THR A 1079 -0.14 4.65 44.41
C THR A 1079 0.17 4.44 42.92
N LEU A 1080 1.27 5.02 42.44
CA LEU A 1080 1.74 4.94 41.05
C LEU A 1080 2.18 3.52 40.68
N SER A 1081 2.63 2.70 41.64
CA SER A 1081 2.92 1.28 41.41
C SER A 1081 1.68 0.39 41.48
N SER A 1082 0.49 0.92 41.75
CA SER A 1082 -0.72 0.10 41.86
C SER A 1082 -1.17 -0.41 40.48
N LYS A 1083 -1.83 -1.58 40.49
CA LYS A 1083 -2.44 -2.11 39.25
C LYS A 1083 -3.56 -1.21 38.74
N LEU A 1084 -4.23 -0.49 39.63
CA LEU A 1084 -5.27 0.48 39.27
C LEU A 1084 -4.67 1.67 38.50
N PHE A 1085 -3.55 2.22 38.98
CA PHE A 1085 -2.84 3.28 38.27
C PHE A 1085 -2.33 2.79 36.92
N GLU A 1086 -1.75 1.58 36.86
CA GLU A 1086 -1.29 1.01 35.59
C GLU A 1086 -2.41 0.95 34.54
N VAL A 1087 -3.60 0.47 34.93
CA VAL A 1087 -4.78 0.43 34.06
C VAL A 1087 -5.23 1.84 33.67
N ALA A 1088 -5.32 2.76 34.63
CA ALA A 1088 -5.77 4.13 34.38
C ALA A 1088 -4.80 4.89 33.46
N TYR A 1089 -3.50 4.75 33.70
CA TYR A 1089 -2.46 5.41 32.93
C TYR A 1089 -2.39 4.90 31.49
N ASN A 1090 -2.35 3.57 31.32
CA ASN A 1090 -2.24 2.93 30.01
C ASN A 1090 -3.46 3.17 29.12
N LYS A 1091 -4.64 3.34 29.73
CA LYS A 1091 -5.90 3.47 28.99
C LYS A 1091 -6.43 4.90 28.90
N MET A 1092 -6.43 5.66 29.99
CA MET A 1092 -7.29 6.85 30.12
C MET A 1092 -6.54 8.19 30.11
N PHE A 1093 -5.27 8.21 30.52
CA PHE A 1093 -4.55 9.46 30.86
C PHE A 1093 -3.24 9.66 30.07
N SER A 1094 -3.19 9.23 28.81
CA SER A 1094 -2.17 9.62 27.82
C SER A 1094 -0.79 8.97 27.90
N SER A 1095 -0.73 7.65 28.12
CA SER A 1095 0.43 6.91 27.63
C SER A 1095 0.48 6.91 26.11
N VAL A 1096 1.61 7.27 25.53
CA VAL A 1096 1.93 6.88 24.15
C VAL A 1096 2.24 5.39 24.20
N GLU A 1097 1.33 4.56 23.69
CA GLU A 1097 1.62 3.15 23.49
C GLU A 1097 2.66 3.04 22.37
N LEU A 1098 3.76 2.40 22.73
CA LEU A 1098 4.86 2.02 21.86
C LEU A 1098 4.73 0.52 21.56
N VAL A 1099 5.57 0.04 20.65
CA VAL A 1099 5.61 -1.36 20.19
C VAL A 1099 5.64 -2.38 21.34
N ASN A 1100 4.98 -3.53 21.18
CA ASN A 1100 4.99 -4.65 22.14
C ASN A 1100 4.46 -4.30 23.55
N HIS A 1101 3.39 -3.48 23.61
CA HIS A 1101 2.79 -3.02 24.88
C HIS A 1101 3.81 -2.34 25.80
N THR A 1102 4.72 -1.56 25.20
CA THR A 1102 5.56 -0.63 25.95
C THR A 1102 4.87 0.73 26.00
N TYR A 1103 5.08 1.48 27.06
CA TYR A 1103 4.46 2.78 27.29
C TYR A 1103 5.54 3.79 27.60
N GLN A 1104 5.43 4.98 27.02
CA GLN A 1104 6.25 6.12 27.41
C GLN A 1104 5.50 6.97 28.44
N TYR A 1105 6.10 7.21 29.60
CA TYR A 1105 5.56 8.17 30.56
C TYR A 1105 5.77 9.60 30.07
N ASN A 1106 4.71 10.39 29.96
CA ASN A 1106 4.78 11.82 29.66
C ASN A 1106 4.56 12.62 30.96
N LYS A 1107 5.46 13.57 31.27
CA LYS A 1107 5.33 14.43 32.46
C LYS A 1107 4.16 15.42 32.40
N HIS A 1108 3.60 15.65 31.22
CA HIS A 1108 2.45 16.54 30.99
C HIS A 1108 1.11 15.79 31.00
N ALA A 1109 1.15 14.46 31.08
CA ALA A 1109 0.02 13.56 31.28
C ALA A 1109 -0.37 13.54 32.76
#